data_AF-A0A2L2WQF4-F1
#
_entry.id   AF-A0A2L2WQF4-F1
#
_cell.length_a   1.000
_cell.length_b   1.000
_cell.length_c   1.000
_cell.angle_alpha   90.00
_cell.angle_beta   90.00
_cell.angle_gamma   90.00
#
_symmetry.space_group_name_H-M   'P 1'
#
loop_
_entity.id
_entity.type
_entity.pdbx_description
1 polymer ?
#
loop_
_entity_poly.entity_id
_entity_poly.type
_entity_poly.pdbx_seq_one_letter_code
_entity_poly.pdbx_strand_id
1 'polypeptide(L)'
;MALHYVMQTDGYPRFLNLPASIGVAIFMFVSGFGLNESYKSKGIDGFWTKKFKRIIIPFWIFTLLVIPFRAEFTPEWLFNNIFFVKCDFWFITFLLRWYAAFWMANRFLCRHKTTALALFGIANVFLPQLESEQAFSFFAGYMASRHIGSIRQWNARKILAVGLSSLAVGMTFLLLKEIHCVRAFIGTLPYNIILLLIKMPLGIFVITLPYFFPEATKSRILSVTGLATYELFMVHTPFMAHIDNNAAVIPLYMAFSCLLAYFLYKLDKFIAKPGNGITSAATVIYAGVGYMVICKYTMRVTDMFGYIIMSYLFAVLSLIHIMYKYKDSAVMRSPKTLYAIIPAMTVMMIAVQYHFDPMQIQVDRWSAIHNVIAALLGGEYPYMAETHLGGFASPFPVWMVLHIPFYFLNNVGLSVIAATVVFILSVRYAYGTTAAIVSAALLTASVSLWYETAVRSDMMTNFMLLCAFILYICRRQTDFTNHAIILSVCCGLWLSTRLSTAFPLFICLLPGYLRTDKKIMITVPLTVIITFIITFLPLALWDFDALTGAEYNPFVLQTRQGTPPDSVIALTAALLLALKWKGNHVRMLVFTSVMMVLLPATAFTHSMLAHGTWTEIFNSMYDITYFNASLPFAIAGIAAVSSLRASSR
;
A
#
# COMPACT_ATOMS: atom_id res chain seq x y z
N MET A 1 24.76 -7.32 -10.01
CA MET A 1 24.41 -5.93 -10.35
C MET A 1 25.41 -5.31 -11.32
N ALA A 2 26.62 -4.94 -10.90
CA ALA A 2 27.66 -4.40 -11.80
C ALA A 2 27.91 -5.24 -13.05
N LEU A 3 28.16 -6.55 -12.86
CA LEU A 3 28.33 -7.46 -13.98
C LEU A 3 27.10 -7.52 -14.90
N HIS A 4 25.88 -7.35 -14.39
CA HIS A 4 24.65 -7.52 -15.16
C HIS A 4 24.40 -6.40 -16.17
N TYR A 5 24.91 -5.21 -15.88
CA TYR A 5 24.96 -4.13 -16.85
C TYR A 5 25.96 -4.43 -17.97
N VAL A 6 27.16 -4.91 -17.60
CA VAL A 6 28.19 -5.19 -18.61
C VAL A 6 27.69 -6.31 -19.54
N MET A 7 26.75 -7.17 -19.10
CA MET A 7 26.04 -8.16 -19.94
C MET A 7 25.17 -7.59 -21.07
N GLN A 8 24.77 -6.31 -21.01
CA GLN A 8 23.93 -5.67 -22.03
C GLN A 8 24.75 -4.93 -23.10
N THR A 9 26.06 -4.78 -22.93
CA THR A 9 26.91 -4.16 -23.96
C THR A 9 27.28 -5.20 -25.03
N ASP A 10 27.26 -4.80 -26.30
CA ASP A 10 27.42 -5.67 -27.48
C ASP A 10 28.79 -6.39 -27.62
N GLY A 11 29.66 -6.32 -26.61
CA GLY A 11 30.96 -7.00 -26.55
C GLY A 11 31.12 -7.96 -25.37
N TYR A 12 30.07 -8.23 -24.57
CA TYR A 12 30.24 -8.98 -23.33
C TYR A 12 30.31 -10.50 -23.50
N PRO A 13 31.36 -11.15 -22.97
CA PRO A 13 31.42 -12.59 -22.95
C PRO A 13 30.32 -13.18 -22.04
N ARG A 14 29.36 -13.91 -22.63
CA ARG A 14 28.21 -14.53 -21.93
C ARG A 14 28.59 -15.44 -20.74
N PHE A 15 29.84 -15.89 -20.63
CA PHE A 15 30.33 -16.68 -19.48
C PHE A 15 30.38 -15.86 -18.18
N LEU A 16 30.42 -14.53 -18.26
CA LEU A 16 30.37 -13.63 -17.12
C LEU A 16 28.94 -13.44 -16.55
N ASN A 17 27.90 -14.07 -17.13
CA ASN A 17 26.54 -14.16 -16.55
C ASN A 17 26.47 -14.93 -15.20
N LEU A 18 27.62 -15.42 -14.73
CA LEU A 18 27.78 -16.29 -13.57
C LEU A 18 27.30 -15.71 -12.24
N PRO A 19 27.69 -14.49 -11.83
CA PRO A 19 27.49 -14.06 -10.44
C PRO A 19 26.01 -13.90 -10.06
N ALA A 20 25.14 -13.53 -10.99
CA ALA A 20 23.70 -13.41 -10.72
C ALA A 20 23.08 -14.79 -10.40
N SER A 21 23.34 -15.79 -11.25
CA SER A 21 22.87 -17.16 -11.07
C SER A 21 23.51 -17.90 -9.88
N ILE A 22 24.77 -17.58 -9.53
CA ILE A 22 25.43 -18.07 -8.32
C ILE A 22 24.77 -17.46 -7.07
N GLY A 23 24.39 -16.18 -7.14
CA GLY A 23 23.65 -15.51 -6.06
C GLY A 23 22.33 -16.22 -5.74
N VAL A 24 21.58 -16.64 -6.75
CA VAL A 24 20.35 -17.43 -6.59
C VAL A 24 20.62 -18.78 -5.90
N ALA A 25 21.66 -19.50 -6.34
CA ALA A 25 22.09 -20.75 -5.74
C ALA A 25 22.41 -20.62 -4.25
N ILE A 26 23.20 -19.60 -3.89
CA ILE A 26 23.54 -19.27 -2.50
C ILE A 26 22.29 -18.91 -1.70
N PHE A 27 21.39 -18.08 -2.25
CA PHE A 27 20.16 -17.70 -1.57
C PHE A 27 19.28 -18.93 -1.28
N MET A 28 19.10 -19.83 -2.25
CA MET A 28 18.33 -21.05 -2.08
C MET A 28 18.97 -21.98 -1.05
N PHE A 29 20.30 -22.12 -1.07
CA PHE A 29 21.05 -22.87 -0.07
C PHE A 29 20.84 -22.30 1.34
N VAL A 30 21.04 -20.99 1.54
CA VAL A 30 20.85 -20.33 2.84
C VAL A 30 19.38 -20.42 3.28
N SER A 31 18.43 -20.33 2.35
CA SER A 31 17.01 -20.53 2.62
C SER A 31 16.72 -21.94 3.13
N GLY A 32 17.21 -22.98 2.47
CA GLY A 32 17.03 -24.38 2.90
C GLY A 32 17.69 -24.67 4.26
N PHE A 33 18.90 -24.15 4.45
CA PHE A 33 19.64 -24.24 5.72
C PHE A 33 18.88 -23.57 6.87
N GLY A 34 18.56 -22.28 6.71
CA GLY A 34 17.92 -21.47 7.74
C GLY A 34 16.50 -21.94 8.08
N LEU A 35 15.76 -22.47 7.10
CA LEU A 35 14.43 -23.02 7.33
C LEU A 35 14.48 -24.27 8.22
N ASN A 36 15.43 -25.16 7.97
CA ASN A 36 15.60 -26.37 8.78
C ASN A 36 16.11 -26.05 10.20
N GLU A 37 17.03 -25.09 10.36
CA GLU A 37 17.43 -24.61 11.70
C GLU A 37 16.28 -23.93 12.45
N SER A 38 15.46 -23.15 11.75
CA SER A 38 14.25 -22.58 12.36
C SER A 38 13.24 -23.67 12.73
N TYR A 39 13.13 -24.74 11.96
CA TYR A 39 12.25 -25.86 12.27
C TYR A 39 12.73 -26.63 13.50
N LYS A 40 14.04 -26.94 13.59
CA LYS A 40 14.64 -27.60 14.77
C LYS A 40 14.37 -26.84 16.07
N SER A 41 14.36 -25.51 16.02
CA SER A 41 14.19 -24.65 17.21
C SER A 41 12.74 -24.32 17.54
N LYS A 42 11.85 -24.19 16.54
CA LYS A 42 10.49 -23.62 16.73
C LYS A 42 9.36 -24.49 16.19
N GLY A 43 9.67 -25.66 15.62
CA GLY A 43 8.67 -26.50 14.95
C GLY A 43 8.05 -25.86 13.71
N ILE A 44 6.88 -26.36 13.31
CA ILE A 44 6.16 -25.94 12.09
C ILE A 44 5.09 -24.88 12.34
N ASP A 45 4.81 -24.54 13.60
CA ASP A 45 3.73 -23.63 13.94
C ASP A 45 3.99 -22.19 13.49
N GLY A 46 2.96 -21.60 12.87
CA GLY A 46 3.03 -20.27 12.28
C GLY A 46 3.99 -20.18 11.09
N PHE A 47 4.35 -21.30 10.44
CA PHE A 47 5.22 -21.32 9.25
C PHE A 47 4.71 -20.36 8.16
N TRP A 48 3.47 -20.54 7.71
CA TRP A 48 2.88 -19.73 6.65
C TRP A 48 2.65 -18.29 7.07
N THR A 49 2.27 -18.04 8.32
CA THR A 49 2.11 -16.66 8.84
C THR A 49 3.43 -15.87 8.74
N LYS A 50 4.57 -16.51 8.98
CA LYS A 50 5.89 -15.87 8.84
C LYS A 50 6.24 -15.62 7.37
N LYS A 51 5.96 -16.57 6.47
CA LYS A 51 6.24 -16.42 5.02
C LYS A 51 5.35 -15.38 4.37
N PHE A 52 4.06 -15.39 4.72
CA PHE A 52 3.12 -14.39 4.26
C PHE A 52 3.59 -12.98 4.61
N LYS A 53 4.00 -12.75 5.86
CA LYS A 53 4.46 -11.43 6.33
C LYS A 53 5.82 -10.99 5.78
N ARG A 54 6.76 -11.92 5.56
CA ARG A 54 8.15 -11.58 5.21
C ARG A 54 8.49 -11.71 3.72
N ILE A 55 7.60 -12.30 2.92
CA ILE A 55 7.90 -12.63 1.52
C ILE A 55 6.73 -12.19 0.64
N ILE A 56 5.53 -12.71 0.90
CA ILE A 56 4.36 -12.45 0.05
C ILE A 56 3.92 -10.98 0.11
N ILE A 57 3.70 -10.43 1.31
CA ILE A 57 3.31 -9.01 1.47
C ILE A 57 4.36 -8.07 0.84
N PRO A 58 5.66 -8.18 1.16
CA PRO A 58 6.69 -7.37 0.49
C PRO A 58 6.68 -7.48 -1.03
N PHE A 59 6.49 -8.69 -1.55
CA PHE A 59 6.46 -8.92 -2.98
C PHE A 59 5.24 -8.30 -3.65
N TRP A 60 4.06 -8.37 -3.03
CA TRP A 60 2.86 -7.70 -3.54
C TRP A 60 3.04 -6.18 -3.55
N ILE A 61 3.61 -5.61 -2.48
CA ILE A 61 3.93 -4.19 -2.43
C ILE A 61 4.88 -3.83 -3.58
N PHE A 62 5.95 -4.60 -3.75
CA PHE A 62 6.90 -4.40 -4.84
C PHE A 62 6.23 -4.52 -6.23
N THR A 63 5.37 -5.51 -6.45
CA THR A 63 4.65 -5.71 -7.71
C THR A 63 3.81 -4.48 -8.05
N LEU A 64 3.12 -3.92 -7.06
CA LEU A 64 2.35 -2.68 -7.23
C LEU A 64 3.27 -1.49 -7.55
N LEU A 65 4.41 -1.36 -6.87
CA LEU A 65 5.37 -0.28 -7.10
C LEU A 65 6.02 -0.30 -8.49
N VAL A 66 6.07 -1.46 -9.15
CA VAL A 66 6.69 -1.62 -10.48
C VAL A 66 5.73 -1.27 -11.61
N ILE A 67 4.41 -1.23 -11.37
CA ILE A 67 3.40 -0.91 -12.41
C ILE A 67 3.76 0.34 -13.24
N PRO A 68 4.20 1.47 -12.66
CA PRO A 68 4.50 2.70 -13.40
C PRO A 68 5.70 2.59 -14.34
N PHE A 69 6.51 1.54 -14.20
CA PHE A 69 7.72 1.31 -15.00
C PHE A 69 7.49 0.27 -16.08
N ARG A 70 6.26 -0.23 -16.26
CA ARG A 70 5.92 -1.14 -17.36
C ARG A 70 5.35 -0.36 -18.53
N ALA A 71 5.77 -0.74 -19.73
CA ALA A 71 5.25 -0.18 -20.97
C ALA A 71 3.75 -0.49 -21.16
N GLU A 72 3.30 -1.68 -20.73
CA GLU A 72 1.89 -2.09 -20.81
C GLU A 72 1.43 -2.74 -19.49
N PHE A 73 0.25 -2.34 -19.02
CA PHE A 73 -0.44 -2.96 -17.88
C PHE A 73 -1.62 -3.79 -18.38
N THR A 74 -1.61 -5.08 -18.06
CA THR A 74 -2.76 -5.97 -18.25
C THR A 74 -3.25 -6.52 -16.90
N PRO A 75 -4.58 -6.61 -16.67
CA PRO A 75 -5.11 -7.22 -15.45
C PRO A 75 -4.65 -8.66 -15.25
N GLU A 76 -4.49 -9.41 -16.35
CA GLU A 76 -3.95 -10.76 -16.34
C GLU A 76 -2.53 -10.80 -15.77
N TRP A 77 -1.68 -9.83 -16.13
CA TRP A 77 -0.33 -9.72 -15.58
C TRP A 77 -0.37 -9.51 -14.05
N LEU A 78 -1.20 -8.59 -13.57
CA LEU A 78 -1.32 -8.32 -12.14
C LEU A 78 -1.83 -9.56 -11.39
N PHE A 79 -2.86 -10.23 -11.92
CA PHE A 79 -3.40 -11.47 -11.36
C PHE A 79 -2.32 -12.56 -11.28
N ASN A 80 -1.60 -12.80 -12.38
CA ASN A 80 -0.57 -13.82 -12.47
C ASN A 80 0.58 -13.59 -11.48
N ASN A 81 0.96 -12.33 -11.24
CA ASN A 81 1.99 -11.97 -10.27
C ASN A 81 1.48 -12.07 -8.81
N ILE A 82 0.28 -11.55 -8.50
CA ILE A 82 -0.29 -11.61 -7.14
C ILE A 82 -0.51 -13.05 -6.69
N PHE A 83 -1.04 -13.91 -7.56
CA PHE A 83 -1.34 -15.31 -7.26
C PHE A 83 -0.22 -16.29 -7.57
N PHE A 84 0.95 -15.81 -8.03
CA PHE A 84 2.12 -16.64 -8.36
C PHE A 84 1.83 -17.74 -9.40
N VAL A 85 0.92 -17.50 -10.35
CA VAL A 85 0.53 -18.48 -11.38
C VAL A 85 1.56 -18.49 -12.52
N LYS A 86 1.70 -17.36 -13.22
CA LYS A 86 2.73 -17.08 -14.24
C LYS A 86 3.46 -15.79 -13.88
N CYS A 87 4.08 -15.79 -12.71
CA CYS A 87 4.78 -14.63 -12.19
C CYS A 87 6.09 -14.40 -12.95
N ASP A 88 6.33 -13.16 -13.40
CA ASP A 88 7.55 -12.75 -14.12
C ASP A 88 8.81 -13.01 -13.26
N PHE A 89 8.65 -12.95 -11.94
CA PHE A 89 9.69 -13.22 -10.95
C PHE A 89 9.74 -14.72 -10.64
N TRP A 90 10.17 -15.52 -11.62
CA TRP A 90 10.27 -16.99 -11.55
C TRP A 90 10.89 -17.48 -10.24
N PHE A 91 11.93 -16.80 -9.77
CA PHE A 91 12.66 -17.13 -8.54
C PHE A 91 11.77 -17.14 -7.29
N ILE A 92 10.84 -16.20 -7.18
CA ILE A 92 9.95 -16.10 -6.00
C ILE A 92 8.94 -17.24 -6.02
N THR A 93 8.38 -17.54 -7.20
CA THR A 93 7.52 -18.70 -7.39
C THR A 93 8.27 -19.99 -7.05
N PHE A 94 9.50 -20.14 -7.54
CA PHE A 94 10.36 -21.28 -7.24
C PHE A 94 10.66 -21.42 -5.75
N LEU A 95 10.97 -20.31 -5.07
CA LEU A 95 11.20 -20.27 -3.62
C LEU A 95 9.94 -20.70 -2.83
N LEU A 96 8.77 -20.19 -3.21
CA LEU A 96 7.50 -20.55 -2.58
C LEU A 96 7.15 -22.03 -2.78
N ARG A 97 7.43 -22.60 -3.97
CA ARG A 97 7.30 -24.05 -4.24
C ARG A 97 8.17 -24.88 -3.29
N TRP A 98 9.43 -24.48 -3.08
CA TRP A 98 10.31 -25.14 -2.11
C TRP A 98 9.83 -25.02 -0.66
N TYR A 99 9.28 -23.87 -0.26
CA TYR A 99 8.68 -23.72 1.07
C TYR A 99 7.44 -24.58 1.24
N ALA A 100 6.59 -24.70 0.22
CA ALA A 100 5.45 -25.59 0.23
C ALA A 100 5.90 -27.06 0.35
N ALA A 101 6.87 -27.50 -0.45
CA ALA A 101 7.43 -28.85 -0.40
C ALA A 101 8.04 -29.16 0.98
N PHE A 102 8.82 -28.24 1.55
CA PHE A 102 9.36 -28.39 2.90
C PHE A 102 8.27 -28.47 3.96
N TRP A 103 7.24 -27.63 3.86
CA TRP A 103 6.14 -27.64 4.81
C TRP A 103 5.36 -28.97 4.74
N MET A 104 5.01 -29.43 3.54
CA MET A 104 4.32 -30.72 3.35
C MET A 104 5.17 -31.89 3.85
N ALA A 105 6.46 -31.92 3.52
CA ALA A 105 7.36 -32.99 3.92
C ALA A 105 7.50 -33.08 5.45
N ASN A 106 7.58 -31.95 6.16
CA ASN A 106 7.67 -31.94 7.63
C ASN A 106 6.31 -32.11 8.32
N ARG A 107 5.20 -31.77 7.68
CA ARG A 107 3.86 -31.93 8.25
C ARG A 107 3.32 -33.35 8.11
N PHE A 108 3.55 -33.98 6.96
CA PHE A 108 2.92 -35.26 6.61
C PHE A 108 3.89 -36.45 6.51
N LEU A 109 5.15 -36.21 6.14
CA LEU A 109 6.08 -37.29 5.75
C LEU A 109 7.22 -37.49 6.78
N CYS A 110 6.97 -37.27 8.07
CA CYS A 110 7.95 -37.22 9.18
C CYS A 110 9.23 -38.05 8.98
N ARG A 111 9.11 -39.36 8.66
CA ARG A 111 10.24 -40.29 8.47
C ARG A 111 10.91 -40.21 7.08
N HIS A 112 10.16 -39.87 6.04
CA HIS A 112 10.58 -39.82 4.63
C HIS A 112 10.78 -38.40 4.10
N LYS A 113 10.89 -37.40 4.99
CA LYS A 113 11.03 -35.99 4.58
C LYS A 113 12.24 -35.70 3.68
N THR A 114 13.39 -36.34 3.95
CA THR A 114 14.60 -36.11 3.16
C THR A 114 14.50 -36.73 1.78
N THR A 115 13.91 -37.93 1.67
CA THR A 115 13.67 -38.56 0.37
C THR A 115 12.62 -37.78 -0.41
N ALA A 116 11.56 -37.29 0.23
CA ALA A 116 10.56 -36.43 -0.41
C ALA A 116 11.17 -35.13 -0.97
N LEU A 117 12.04 -34.45 -0.21
CA LEU A 117 12.73 -33.26 -0.69
C LEU A 117 13.75 -33.54 -1.80
N ALA A 118 14.41 -34.70 -1.77
CA ALA A 118 15.30 -35.12 -2.84
C ALA A 118 14.53 -35.43 -4.14
N LEU A 119 13.42 -36.15 -4.04
CA LEU A 119 12.51 -36.41 -5.16
C LEU A 119 11.93 -35.11 -5.73
N PHE A 120 11.59 -34.16 -4.86
CA PHE A 120 11.17 -32.83 -5.29
C PHE A 120 12.30 -32.12 -6.05
N GLY A 121 13.55 -32.22 -5.59
CA GLY A 121 14.72 -31.74 -6.35
C GLY A 121 14.81 -32.35 -7.75
N ILE A 122 14.66 -33.67 -7.87
CA ILE A 122 14.67 -34.38 -9.17
C ILE A 122 13.53 -33.87 -10.06
N ALA A 123 12.32 -33.70 -9.53
CA ALA A 123 11.19 -33.18 -10.29
C ALA A 123 11.46 -31.76 -10.85
N ASN A 124 12.19 -30.92 -10.12
CA ASN A 124 12.55 -29.57 -10.57
C ASN A 124 13.56 -29.55 -11.73
N VAL A 125 14.25 -30.66 -12.04
CA VAL A 125 15.16 -30.75 -13.21
C VAL A 125 14.40 -30.68 -14.54
N PHE A 126 13.11 -31.03 -14.52
CA PHE A 126 12.23 -31.00 -15.70
C PHE A 126 11.56 -29.63 -15.93
N LEU A 127 11.84 -28.65 -15.07
CA LEU A 127 11.33 -27.29 -15.21
C LEU A 127 12.15 -26.48 -16.23
N PRO A 128 11.68 -25.27 -16.62
CA PRO A 128 12.44 -24.37 -17.48
C PRO A 128 13.87 -24.17 -16.98
N GLN A 129 14.80 -23.98 -17.92
CA GLN A 129 16.24 -24.04 -17.69
C GLN A 129 16.68 -23.34 -16.39
N LEU A 130 16.28 -22.08 -16.18
CA LEU A 130 16.66 -21.28 -15.00
C LEU A 130 16.27 -21.93 -13.65
N GLU A 131 15.11 -22.57 -13.57
CA GLU A 131 14.63 -23.29 -12.38
C GLU A 131 15.41 -24.60 -12.21
N SER A 132 15.61 -25.32 -13.33
CA SER A 132 16.35 -26.57 -13.35
C SER A 132 17.79 -26.40 -12.84
N GLU A 133 18.51 -25.35 -13.23
CA GLU A 133 19.89 -25.11 -12.75
C GLU A 133 19.98 -25.02 -11.21
N GLN A 134 18.86 -24.69 -10.55
CA GLN A 134 18.76 -24.47 -9.11
C GLN A 134 18.06 -25.62 -8.36
N ALA A 135 17.76 -26.72 -9.06
CA ALA A 135 16.94 -27.82 -8.56
C ALA A 135 17.44 -28.41 -7.24
N PHE A 136 18.76 -28.50 -7.02
CA PHE A 136 19.32 -29.06 -5.78
C PHE A 136 19.82 -28.01 -4.79
N SER A 137 19.70 -26.72 -5.11
CA SER A 137 20.29 -25.65 -4.31
C SER A 137 19.73 -25.57 -2.90
N PHE A 138 18.40 -25.62 -2.80
CA PHE A 138 17.70 -25.64 -1.52
C PHE A 138 17.97 -26.93 -0.73
N PHE A 139 17.93 -28.07 -1.43
CA PHE A 139 18.16 -29.38 -0.81
C PHE A 139 19.58 -29.50 -0.24
N ALA A 140 20.60 -28.99 -0.93
CA ALA A 140 21.98 -28.94 -0.44
C ALA A 140 22.08 -28.14 0.87
N GLY A 141 21.39 -27.00 0.96
CA GLY A 141 21.29 -26.20 2.18
C GLY A 141 20.62 -26.93 3.34
N TYR A 142 19.51 -27.62 3.05
CA TYR A 142 18.83 -28.50 4.01
C TYR A 142 19.77 -29.61 4.53
N MET A 143 20.51 -30.27 3.62
CA MET A 143 21.46 -31.33 3.97
C MET A 143 22.63 -30.82 4.80
N ALA A 144 23.13 -29.62 4.49
CA ALA A 144 24.16 -28.95 5.29
C ALA A 144 23.66 -28.66 6.71
N SER A 145 22.42 -28.17 6.87
CA SER A 145 21.83 -28.00 8.20
C SER A 145 21.67 -29.32 8.94
N ARG A 146 21.27 -30.40 8.27
CA ARG A 146 21.16 -31.73 8.91
C ARG A 146 22.50 -32.23 9.46
N HIS A 147 23.60 -31.96 8.76
CA HIS A 147 24.94 -32.40 9.13
C HIS A 147 25.80 -31.29 9.76
N ILE A 148 25.20 -30.20 10.23
CA ILE A 148 25.92 -29.03 10.75
C ILE A 148 26.88 -29.37 11.89
N GLY A 149 26.55 -30.37 12.73
CA GLY A 149 27.43 -30.85 13.79
C GLY A 149 28.74 -31.42 13.27
N SER A 150 28.70 -32.19 12.17
CA SER A 150 29.90 -32.73 11.52
C SER A 150 30.67 -31.63 10.77
N ILE A 151 29.95 -30.76 10.06
CA ILE A 151 30.57 -29.67 9.28
C ILE A 151 31.36 -28.72 10.19
N ARG A 152 30.85 -28.42 11.39
CA ARG A 152 31.55 -27.57 12.37
C ARG A 152 32.88 -28.16 12.87
N GLN A 153 33.07 -29.48 12.76
CA GLN A 153 34.30 -30.14 13.17
C GLN A 153 35.36 -30.18 12.05
N TRP A 154 35.05 -29.65 10.86
CA TRP A 154 36.00 -29.65 9.74
C TRP A 154 37.12 -28.66 9.98
N ASN A 155 38.35 -29.09 9.69
CA ASN A 155 39.53 -28.24 9.73
C ASN A 155 39.63 -27.36 8.47
N ALA A 156 40.50 -26.34 8.53
CA ALA A 156 40.73 -25.42 7.43
C ALA A 156 41.12 -26.12 6.12
N ARG A 157 41.92 -27.20 6.19
CA ARG A 157 42.33 -27.98 5.00
C ARG A 157 41.14 -28.64 4.31
N LYS A 158 40.21 -29.23 5.08
CA LYS A 158 39.02 -29.88 4.52
C LYS A 158 38.06 -28.85 3.91
N ILE A 159 37.88 -27.70 4.55
CA ILE A 159 37.07 -26.60 4.01
C ILE A 159 37.68 -26.08 2.71
N LEU A 160 39.00 -25.90 2.67
CA LEU A 160 39.72 -25.47 1.46
C LEU A 160 39.60 -26.50 0.34
N ALA A 161 39.77 -27.78 0.65
CA ALA A 161 39.65 -28.87 -0.32
C ALA A 161 38.23 -28.94 -0.90
N VAL A 162 37.19 -28.80 -0.08
CA VAL A 162 35.79 -28.74 -0.56
C VAL A 162 35.56 -27.50 -1.43
N GLY A 163 36.07 -26.34 -1.03
CA GLY A 163 35.97 -25.11 -1.82
C GLY A 163 36.64 -25.25 -3.19
N LEU A 164 37.91 -25.67 -3.24
CA LEU A 164 38.68 -25.81 -4.47
C LEU A 164 38.15 -26.93 -5.38
N SER A 165 37.73 -28.07 -4.83
CA SER A 165 37.09 -29.13 -5.63
C SER A 165 35.77 -28.67 -6.22
N SER A 166 34.95 -27.92 -5.47
CA SER A 166 33.70 -27.36 -5.97
C SER A 166 33.94 -26.30 -7.06
N LEU A 167 34.99 -25.48 -6.91
CA LEU A 167 35.43 -24.53 -7.94
C LEU A 167 35.88 -25.28 -9.21
N ALA A 168 36.69 -26.32 -9.08
CA ALA A 168 37.17 -27.12 -10.20
C ALA A 168 36.00 -27.74 -10.97
N VAL A 169 35.08 -28.43 -10.28
CA VAL A 169 33.88 -29.01 -10.89
C VAL A 169 33.05 -27.93 -11.60
N GLY A 170 32.76 -26.83 -10.91
CA GLY A 170 31.97 -25.73 -11.48
C GLY A 170 32.59 -25.11 -12.73
N MET A 171 33.91 -24.92 -12.74
CA MET A 171 34.65 -24.38 -13.89
C MET A 171 34.76 -25.39 -15.03
N THR A 172 34.96 -26.68 -14.76
CA THR A 172 34.97 -27.72 -15.79
C THR A 172 33.63 -27.80 -16.52
N PHE A 173 32.51 -27.84 -15.79
CA PHE A 173 31.18 -27.88 -16.41
C PHE A 173 30.81 -26.56 -17.09
N LEU A 174 31.35 -25.43 -16.60
CA LEU A 174 31.23 -24.16 -17.30
C LEU A 174 31.91 -24.21 -18.67
N LEU A 175 33.14 -24.72 -18.76
CA LEU A 175 33.84 -24.86 -20.04
C LEU A 175 33.14 -25.88 -20.94
N LEU A 176 32.64 -26.98 -20.36
CA LEU A 176 31.89 -28.01 -21.08
C LEU A 176 30.63 -27.44 -21.76
N LYS A 177 29.91 -26.55 -21.08
CA LYS A 177 28.70 -25.92 -21.63
C LYS A 177 28.99 -25.07 -22.88
N GLU A 178 30.23 -24.58 -23.04
CA GLU A 178 30.61 -23.69 -24.13
C GLU A 178 30.99 -24.45 -25.41
N ILE A 179 31.19 -25.77 -25.34
CA ILE A 179 31.54 -26.61 -26.50
C ILE A 179 30.37 -26.63 -27.48
N HIS A 180 30.67 -26.49 -28.78
CA HIS A 180 29.67 -26.44 -29.86
C HIS A 180 28.69 -27.63 -29.85
N CYS A 181 29.18 -28.86 -29.62
CA CYS A 181 28.32 -30.05 -29.55
C CYS A 181 27.36 -30.04 -28.35
N VAL A 182 27.75 -29.44 -27.22
CA VAL A 182 26.93 -29.34 -26.01
C VAL A 182 25.89 -28.23 -26.16
N ARG A 183 26.26 -27.11 -26.80
CA ARG A 183 25.33 -26.02 -27.13
C ARG A 183 24.21 -26.45 -28.08
N ALA A 184 24.39 -27.50 -28.88
CA ALA A 184 23.33 -28.05 -29.72
C ALA A 184 22.13 -28.60 -28.91
N PHE A 185 22.33 -28.90 -27.62
CA PHE A 185 21.30 -29.42 -26.72
C PHE A 185 20.58 -28.34 -25.90
N ILE A 186 20.82 -27.05 -26.13
CA ILE A 186 20.14 -25.96 -25.40
C ILE A 186 18.61 -26.16 -25.40
N GLY A 187 18.00 -26.07 -24.22
CA GLY A 187 16.55 -26.27 -24.05
C GLY A 187 16.12 -27.73 -23.85
N THR A 188 17.04 -28.70 -23.86
CA THR A 188 16.75 -30.12 -23.63
C THR A 188 17.18 -30.59 -22.23
N LEU A 189 16.61 -31.72 -21.77
CA LEU A 189 16.94 -32.32 -20.48
C LEU A 189 18.45 -32.65 -20.31
N PRO A 190 19.17 -33.22 -21.32
CA PRO A 190 20.61 -33.43 -21.21
C PRO A 190 21.41 -32.16 -20.90
N TYR A 191 21.01 -31.02 -21.49
CA TYR A 191 21.65 -29.74 -21.22
C TYR A 191 21.35 -29.25 -19.81
N ASN A 192 20.12 -29.40 -19.33
CA ASN A 192 19.74 -29.09 -17.94
C ASN A 192 20.62 -29.84 -16.92
N ILE A 193 20.93 -31.11 -17.17
CA ILE A 193 21.77 -31.93 -16.29
C ILE A 193 23.20 -31.37 -16.19
N ILE A 194 23.78 -30.93 -17.31
CA ILE A 194 25.11 -30.31 -17.34
C ILE A 194 25.13 -29.03 -16.49
N LEU A 195 24.07 -28.23 -16.56
CA LEU A 195 23.99 -26.96 -15.85
C LEU A 195 23.89 -27.10 -14.32
N LEU A 196 23.34 -28.21 -13.81
CA LEU A 196 23.26 -28.50 -12.36
C LEU A 196 24.63 -28.44 -11.67
N LEU A 197 25.68 -28.86 -12.38
CA LEU A 197 27.05 -28.95 -11.86
C LEU A 197 27.85 -27.66 -12.03
N ILE A 198 27.20 -26.56 -12.40
CA ILE A 198 27.84 -25.24 -12.52
C ILE A 198 27.50 -24.39 -11.29
N LYS A 199 26.23 -24.04 -11.10
CA LYS A 199 25.84 -22.95 -10.18
C LYS A 199 26.06 -23.30 -8.72
N MET A 200 25.64 -24.49 -8.31
CA MET A 200 25.77 -24.93 -6.93
C MET A 200 27.20 -25.18 -6.49
N PRO A 201 28.06 -25.89 -7.24
CA PRO A 201 29.47 -26.01 -6.91
C PRO A 201 30.19 -24.66 -6.79
N LEU A 202 29.96 -23.74 -7.73
CA LEU A 202 30.50 -22.39 -7.64
C LEU A 202 29.94 -21.61 -6.44
N GLY A 203 28.66 -21.80 -6.11
CA GLY A 203 28.06 -21.25 -4.91
C GLY A 203 28.68 -21.78 -3.61
N ILE A 204 29.00 -23.08 -3.54
CA ILE A 204 29.69 -23.69 -2.40
C ILE A 204 31.08 -23.07 -2.21
N PHE A 205 31.84 -22.89 -3.30
CA PHE A 205 33.13 -22.19 -3.24
C PHE A 205 32.96 -20.79 -2.61
N VAL A 206 31.99 -20.00 -3.06
CA VAL A 206 31.72 -18.67 -2.49
C VAL A 206 31.31 -18.74 -1.01
N ILE A 207 30.50 -19.72 -0.61
CA ILE A 207 30.09 -19.93 0.79
C ILE A 207 31.29 -20.28 1.69
N THR A 208 32.34 -20.90 1.16
CA THR A 208 33.57 -21.22 1.94
C THR A 208 34.54 -20.05 2.09
N LEU A 209 34.50 -19.04 1.20
CA LEU A 209 35.42 -17.89 1.25
C LEU A 209 35.41 -17.10 2.57
N PRO A 210 34.26 -16.81 3.20
CA PRO A 210 34.20 -16.13 4.49
C PRO A 210 35.03 -16.78 5.60
N TYR A 211 35.27 -18.09 5.53
CA TYR A 211 36.10 -18.80 6.50
C TYR A 211 37.58 -18.36 6.44
N PHE A 212 38.10 -18.05 5.25
CA PHE A 212 39.49 -17.64 5.03
C PHE A 212 39.67 -16.12 5.03
N PHE A 213 38.61 -15.37 4.71
CA PHE A 213 38.62 -13.91 4.66
C PHE A 213 37.61 -13.31 5.65
N PRO A 214 37.79 -13.50 6.97
CA PRO A 214 36.83 -13.02 7.97
C PRO A 214 36.70 -11.49 7.97
N GLU A 215 37.76 -10.76 7.60
CA GLU A 215 37.75 -9.30 7.40
C GLU A 215 36.66 -8.84 6.42
N ALA A 216 36.42 -9.61 5.34
CA ALA A 216 35.39 -9.29 4.36
C ALA A 216 33.97 -9.34 4.95
N THR A 217 33.74 -10.21 5.95
CA THR A 217 32.45 -10.31 6.66
C THR A 217 32.21 -9.17 7.64
N LYS A 218 33.28 -8.48 8.09
CA LYS A 218 33.18 -7.30 8.96
C LYS A 218 32.82 -6.02 8.19
N SER A 219 32.81 -6.07 6.86
CA SER A 219 32.47 -4.92 6.02
C SER A 219 31.06 -4.38 6.32
N ARG A 220 30.99 -3.07 6.60
CA ARG A 220 29.72 -2.38 6.81
C ARG A 220 28.84 -2.40 5.56
N ILE A 221 29.45 -2.39 4.38
CA ILE A 221 28.73 -2.44 3.10
C ILE A 221 28.05 -3.80 2.95
N LEU A 222 28.81 -4.90 3.14
CA LEU A 222 28.29 -6.26 3.00
C LEU A 222 27.20 -6.57 4.04
N SER A 223 27.34 -6.08 5.27
CA SER A 223 26.30 -6.24 6.29
C SER A 223 25.02 -5.47 5.97
N VAL A 224 25.12 -4.24 5.45
CA VAL A 224 23.93 -3.44 5.07
C VAL A 224 23.24 -4.03 3.84
N THR A 225 23.97 -4.43 2.80
CA THR A 225 23.38 -5.08 1.61
C THR A 225 22.86 -6.49 1.92
N GLY A 226 23.50 -7.19 2.87
CA GLY A 226 23.05 -8.47 3.41
C GLY A 226 21.70 -8.39 4.14
N LEU A 227 21.38 -7.25 4.76
CA LEU A 227 20.10 -7.06 5.47
C LEU A 227 18.90 -6.95 4.53
N ALA A 228 19.10 -6.40 3.33
CA ALA A 228 18.06 -6.14 2.34
C ALA A 228 18.23 -6.99 1.06
N THR A 229 18.86 -8.17 1.17
CA THR A 229 19.21 -8.99 -0.02
C THR A 229 17.98 -9.46 -0.79
N TYR A 230 16.89 -9.78 -0.09
CA TYR A 230 15.64 -10.20 -0.72
C TYR A 230 15.02 -9.04 -1.52
N GLU A 231 14.94 -7.87 -0.91
CA GLU A 231 14.43 -6.63 -1.49
C GLU A 231 15.30 -6.16 -2.65
N LEU A 232 16.62 -6.30 -2.53
CA LEU A 232 17.57 -5.98 -3.60
C LEU A 232 17.40 -6.90 -4.80
N PHE A 233 17.14 -8.19 -4.58
CA PHE A 233 16.86 -9.13 -5.66
C PHE A 233 15.58 -8.76 -6.41
N MET A 234 14.51 -8.41 -5.69
CA MET A 234 13.25 -7.97 -6.31
C MET A 234 13.48 -6.72 -7.15
N VAL A 235 14.03 -5.67 -6.54
CA VAL A 235 14.18 -4.35 -7.17
C VAL A 235 15.10 -4.37 -8.36
N HIS A 236 16.16 -5.17 -8.35
CA HIS A 236 17.17 -5.11 -9.40
C HIS A 236 16.65 -5.50 -10.79
N THR A 237 15.60 -6.32 -10.93
CA THR A 237 15.21 -6.88 -12.24
C THR A 237 14.42 -5.92 -13.14
N PRO A 238 13.36 -5.23 -12.68
CA PRO A 238 12.49 -4.45 -13.58
C PRO A 238 13.15 -3.22 -14.18
N PHE A 239 14.10 -2.62 -13.45
CA PHE A 239 14.74 -1.38 -13.88
C PHE A 239 15.92 -1.62 -14.84
N MET A 240 16.26 -2.88 -15.15
CA MET A 240 17.35 -3.21 -16.08
C MET A 240 17.07 -2.80 -17.52
N ALA A 241 15.81 -2.80 -17.93
CA ALA A 241 15.42 -2.43 -19.30
C ALA A 241 15.64 -0.93 -19.57
N HIS A 242 15.78 -0.12 -18.52
CA HIS A 242 15.91 1.33 -18.58
C HIS A 242 17.37 1.80 -18.51
N ILE A 243 18.31 0.86 -18.62
CA ILE A 243 19.72 1.18 -18.56
C ILE A 243 20.29 1.31 -19.97
N ASP A 244 20.65 2.53 -20.37
CA ASP A 244 21.34 2.79 -21.63
C ASP A 244 22.77 2.23 -21.64
N ASN A 245 23.34 2.01 -22.82
CA ASN A 245 24.73 1.54 -23.03
C ASN A 245 25.84 2.49 -22.50
N ASN A 246 25.49 3.54 -21.78
CA ASN A 246 26.42 4.49 -21.19
C ASN A 246 26.96 4.01 -19.83
N ALA A 247 28.26 3.69 -19.77
CA ALA A 247 28.92 3.16 -18.59
C ALA A 247 28.86 4.08 -17.34
N ALA A 248 28.55 5.36 -17.52
CA ALA A 248 28.31 6.30 -16.41
C ALA A 248 26.96 6.07 -15.70
N VAL A 249 26.00 5.38 -16.32
CA VAL A 249 24.65 5.11 -15.75
C VAL A 249 24.67 3.95 -14.75
N ILE A 250 25.68 3.07 -14.84
CA ILE A 250 25.82 1.87 -14.00
C ILE A 250 25.88 2.17 -12.49
N PRO A 251 26.75 3.09 -12.02
CA PRO A 251 26.89 3.35 -10.59
C PRO A 251 25.62 4.02 -10.05
N LEU A 252 25.00 4.89 -10.85
CA LEU A 252 23.75 5.56 -10.53
C LEU A 252 22.60 4.54 -10.38
N TYR A 253 22.49 3.60 -11.33
CA TYR A 253 21.53 2.51 -11.30
C TYR A 253 21.70 1.61 -10.07
N MET A 254 22.95 1.25 -9.73
CA MET A 254 23.25 0.47 -8.54
C MET A 254 22.92 1.23 -7.25
N ALA A 255 23.25 2.52 -7.19
CA ALA A 255 22.89 3.37 -6.06
C ALA A 255 21.36 3.43 -5.91
N PHE A 256 20.62 3.65 -7.00
CA PHE A 256 19.16 3.70 -6.98
C PHE A 256 18.53 2.38 -6.53
N SER A 257 18.96 1.25 -7.09
CA SER A 257 18.47 -0.07 -6.70
C SER A 257 18.76 -0.40 -5.23
N CYS A 258 19.96 -0.06 -4.73
CA CYS A 258 20.31 -0.22 -3.33
C CYS A 258 19.46 0.68 -2.41
N LEU A 259 19.22 1.93 -2.80
CA LEU A 259 18.36 2.85 -2.06
C LEU A 259 16.92 2.35 -1.99
N LEU A 260 16.37 1.89 -3.11
CA LEU A 260 15.02 1.37 -3.20
C LEU A 260 14.87 0.04 -2.44
N ALA A 261 15.85 -0.87 -2.52
CA ALA A 261 15.88 -2.09 -1.73
C ALA A 261 15.94 -1.80 -0.22
N TYR A 262 16.79 -0.86 0.19
CA TYR A 262 16.89 -0.43 1.59
C TYR A 262 15.58 0.21 2.08
N PHE A 263 14.91 0.95 1.21
CA PHE A 263 13.60 1.53 1.47
C PHE A 263 12.53 0.45 1.67
N LEU A 264 12.42 -0.53 0.76
CA LEU A 264 11.48 -1.65 0.92
C LEU A 264 11.76 -2.42 2.21
N TYR A 265 13.04 -2.68 2.51
CA TYR A 265 13.44 -3.35 3.75
C TYR A 265 13.01 -2.58 5.02
N LYS A 266 13.13 -1.25 5.01
CA LYS A 266 12.63 -0.41 6.12
C LYS A 266 11.11 -0.48 6.24
N LEU A 267 10.41 -0.42 5.12
CA LEU A 267 8.96 -0.52 5.06
C LEU A 267 8.48 -1.89 5.56
N ASP A 268 9.13 -2.98 5.16
CA ASP A 268 8.85 -4.33 5.60
C ASP A 268 9.09 -4.49 7.10
N LYS A 269 10.20 -3.96 7.62
CA LYS A 269 10.46 -3.93 9.07
C LYS A 269 9.42 -3.12 9.84
N PHE A 270 8.94 -2.03 9.26
CA PHE A 270 7.90 -1.22 9.86
C PHE A 270 6.58 -1.99 9.94
N ILE A 271 6.17 -2.65 8.84
CA ILE A 271 4.96 -3.50 8.77
C ILE A 271 5.07 -4.72 9.69
N ALA A 272 6.24 -5.35 9.77
CA ALA A 272 6.45 -6.58 10.52
C ALA A 272 6.56 -6.37 12.04
N LYS A 273 6.63 -5.13 12.53
CA LYS A 273 6.82 -4.85 13.97
C LYS A 273 5.55 -5.18 14.77
N PRO A 274 5.62 -6.09 15.76
CA PRO A 274 4.46 -6.47 16.57
C PRO A 274 3.92 -5.26 17.36
N GLY A 275 2.60 -5.10 17.37
CA GLY A 275 1.91 -3.94 17.96
C GLY A 275 1.68 -2.76 17.00
N ASN A 276 2.43 -2.68 15.89
CA ASN A 276 2.32 -1.58 14.91
C ASN A 276 1.46 -1.92 13.69
N GLY A 277 0.96 -3.15 13.54
CA GLY A 277 0.27 -3.58 12.31
C GLY A 277 -0.91 -2.68 11.90
N ILE A 278 -1.66 -2.14 12.87
CA ILE A 278 -2.77 -1.21 12.62
C ILE A 278 -2.27 0.13 12.08
N THR A 279 -1.23 0.71 12.69
CA THR A 279 -0.61 1.93 12.17
C THR A 279 0.06 1.74 10.83
N SER A 280 0.67 0.57 10.61
CA SER A 280 1.27 0.24 9.33
C SER A 280 0.22 0.16 8.22
N ALA A 281 -0.97 -0.38 8.51
CA ALA A 281 -2.08 -0.36 7.56
C ALA A 281 -2.51 1.09 7.23
N ALA A 282 -2.62 1.97 8.23
CA ALA A 282 -2.93 3.39 7.99
C ALA A 282 -1.87 4.08 7.13
N THR A 283 -0.58 3.82 7.38
CA THR A 283 0.53 4.34 6.57
C THR A 283 0.49 3.83 5.14
N VAL A 284 0.18 2.54 4.93
CA VAL A 284 0.02 1.96 3.59
C VAL A 284 -1.15 2.60 2.84
N ILE A 285 -2.28 2.85 3.51
CA ILE A 285 -3.42 3.55 2.90
C ILE A 285 -3.03 4.98 2.53
N TYR A 286 -2.44 5.74 3.46
CA TYR A 286 -2.00 7.11 3.21
C TYR A 286 -1.04 7.20 2.01
N ALA A 287 -0.02 6.35 1.99
CA ALA A 287 0.96 6.30 0.91
C ALA A 287 0.35 5.79 -0.40
N GLY A 288 -0.54 4.79 -0.34
CA GLY A 288 -1.19 4.19 -1.49
C GLY A 288 -2.16 5.13 -2.20
N VAL A 289 -2.93 5.93 -1.46
CA VAL A 289 -3.80 6.96 -2.07
C VAL A 289 -2.96 8.03 -2.75
N GLY A 290 -1.90 8.53 -2.10
CA GLY A 290 -0.98 9.48 -2.73
C GLY A 290 -0.29 8.90 -3.97
N TYR A 291 0.11 7.63 -3.92
CA TYR A 291 0.65 6.89 -5.05
C TYR A 291 -0.32 6.86 -6.24
N MET A 292 -1.59 6.51 -6.03
CA MET A 292 -2.59 6.43 -7.11
C MET A 292 -2.82 7.79 -7.76
N VAL A 293 -2.96 8.85 -6.95
CA VAL A 293 -3.17 10.23 -7.44
C VAL A 293 -2.00 10.69 -8.29
N ILE A 294 -0.77 10.59 -7.77
CA ILE A 294 0.42 11.00 -8.53
C ILE A 294 0.57 10.15 -9.79
N CYS A 295 0.36 8.83 -9.69
CA CYS A 295 0.46 7.95 -10.85
C CYS A 295 -0.46 8.40 -11.99
N LYS A 296 -1.75 8.59 -11.72
CA LYS A 296 -2.73 8.95 -12.74
C LYS A 296 -2.48 10.30 -13.38
N TYR A 297 -2.09 11.31 -12.61
CA TYR A 297 -1.94 12.66 -13.15
C TYR A 297 -0.57 12.91 -13.74
N THR A 298 0.50 12.36 -13.15
CA THR A 298 1.87 12.55 -13.67
C THR A 298 2.12 11.75 -14.95
N MET A 299 1.50 10.57 -15.12
CA MET A 299 1.62 9.80 -16.37
C MET A 299 1.05 10.54 -17.60
N ARG A 300 0.19 11.54 -17.40
CA ARG A 300 -0.35 12.39 -18.49
C ARG A 300 0.60 13.50 -18.91
N VAL A 301 1.64 13.77 -18.10
CA VAL A 301 2.53 14.92 -18.25
C VAL A 301 3.95 14.48 -18.63
N THR A 302 4.42 13.33 -18.12
CA THR A 302 5.78 12.86 -18.35
C THR A 302 5.88 11.35 -18.30
N ASP A 303 6.72 10.78 -19.17
CA ASP A 303 7.08 9.36 -19.18
C ASP A 303 7.94 8.97 -17.96
N MET A 304 8.51 9.95 -17.25
CA MET A 304 9.31 9.75 -16.04
C MET A 304 8.46 9.63 -14.76
N PHE A 305 7.14 9.46 -14.88
CA PHE A 305 6.20 9.44 -13.77
C PHE A 305 6.53 8.39 -12.69
N GLY A 306 7.07 7.23 -13.08
CA GLY A 306 7.51 6.21 -12.13
C GLY A 306 8.53 6.74 -11.11
N TYR A 307 9.55 7.48 -11.55
CA TYR A 307 10.58 8.03 -10.66
C TYR A 307 10.03 9.08 -9.71
N ILE A 308 9.08 9.91 -10.18
CA ILE A 308 8.40 10.93 -9.38
C ILE A 308 7.61 10.26 -8.25
N ILE A 309 6.86 9.20 -8.55
CA ILE A 309 6.09 8.46 -7.55
C ILE A 309 7.01 7.81 -6.50
N MET A 310 8.11 7.20 -6.93
CA MET A 310 9.06 6.57 -6.00
C MET A 310 9.75 7.57 -5.09
N SER A 311 10.11 8.74 -5.61
CA SER A 311 10.69 9.83 -4.81
C SER A 311 9.67 10.39 -3.80
N TYR A 312 8.41 10.56 -4.20
CA TYR A 312 7.31 10.94 -3.31
C TYR A 312 7.12 9.95 -2.16
N LEU A 313 7.02 8.65 -2.47
CA LEU A 313 6.87 7.59 -1.47
C LEU A 313 8.03 7.58 -0.49
N PHE A 314 9.26 7.72 -0.99
CA PHE A 314 10.46 7.81 -0.15
C PHE A 314 10.41 9.02 0.78
N ALA A 315 10.01 10.20 0.28
CA ALA A 315 9.89 11.42 1.05
C ALA A 315 8.84 11.29 2.16
N VAL A 316 7.64 10.80 1.83
CA VAL A 316 6.54 10.58 2.78
C VAL A 316 6.93 9.63 3.91
N LEU A 317 7.53 8.49 3.58
CA LEU A 317 7.87 7.49 4.60
C LEU A 317 9.06 7.94 5.45
N SER A 318 10.00 8.67 4.85
CA SER A 318 11.09 9.33 5.59
C SER A 318 10.54 10.38 6.55
N LEU A 319 9.57 11.19 6.12
CA LEU A 319 8.87 12.16 6.96
C LEU A 319 8.19 11.46 8.14
N ILE A 320 7.39 10.43 7.90
CA ILE A 320 6.74 9.63 8.96
C ILE A 320 7.78 9.07 9.95
N HIS A 321 8.89 8.53 9.44
CA HIS A 321 9.96 8.00 10.27
C HIS A 321 10.61 9.08 11.15
N ILE A 322 10.91 10.25 10.58
CA ILE A 322 11.47 11.41 11.30
C ILE A 322 10.51 11.84 12.39
N MET A 323 9.22 11.97 12.08
CA MET A 323 8.20 12.40 13.04
C MET A 323 8.06 11.42 14.20
N TYR A 324 8.07 10.11 13.95
CA TYR A 324 8.08 9.11 15.02
C TYR A 324 9.37 9.11 15.84
N LYS A 325 10.53 9.37 15.21
CA LYS A 325 11.82 9.45 15.90
C LYS A 325 11.90 10.65 16.83
N TYR A 326 11.35 11.81 16.42
CA TYR A 326 11.45 13.07 17.16
C TYR A 326 10.16 13.47 17.90
N LYS A 327 9.16 12.58 17.99
CA LYS A 327 7.85 12.86 18.62
C LYS A 327 7.94 13.42 20.04
N ASP A 328 8.97 13.04 20.80
CA ASP A 328 9.18 13.45 22.19
C ASP A 328 10.03 14.72 22.33
N SER A 329 10.47 15.31 21.21
CA SER A 329 11.22 16.56 21.21
C SER A 329 10.38 17.74 21.70
N ALA A 330 11.06 18.76 22.26
CA ALA A 330 10.40 19.99 22.72
C ALA A 330 9.62 20.69 21.59
N VAL A 331 10.16 20.67 20.37
CA VAL A 331 9.52 21.23 19.17
C VAL A 331 8.18 20.52 18.90
N MET A 332 8.16 19.19 18.97
CA MET A 332 6.96 18.38 18.70
C MET A 332 5.89 18.44 19.79
N ARG A 333 6.22 18.95 20.98
CA ARG A 333 5.27 19.17 22.07
C ARG A 333 4.80 20.62 22.15
N SER A 334 5.50 21.54 21.51
CA SER A 334 5.26 22.98 21.60
C SER A 334 4.00 23.40 20.84
N PRO A 335 3.03 24.07 21.49
CA PRO A 335 1.87 24.64 20.78
C PRO A 335 2.29 25.76 19.83
N LYS A 336 3.41 26.45 20.09
CA LYS A 336 3.94 27.50 19.20
C LYS A 336 4.29 26.95 17.82
N THR A 337 4.80 25.73 17.75
CA THR A 337 5.11 25.06 16.47
C THR A 337 3.84 24.81 15.67
N LEU A 338 2.76 24.35 16.33
CA LEU A 338 1.47 24.17 15.67
C LEU A 338 0.90 25.51 15.18
N TYR A 339 0.99 26.56 16.00
CA TYR A 339 0.53 27.91 15.65
C TYR A 339 1.39 28.58 14.57
N ALA A 340 2.59 28.09 14.28
CA ALA A 340 3.37 28.52 13.12
C ALA A 340 2.98 27.75 11.86
N ILE A 341 2.75 26.43 11.98
CA ILE A 341 2.43 25.56 10.83
C ILE A 341 1.04 25.87 10.27
N ILE A 342 0.02 26.05 11.12
CA ILE A 342 -1.36 26.27 10.65
C ILE A 342 -1.44 27.52 9.75
N PRO A 343 -0.98 28.72 10.16
CA PRO A 343 -1.02 29.90 9.30
C PRO A 343 -0.18 29.73 8.03
N ALA A 344 1.02 29.13 8.12
CA ALA A 344 1.85 28.89 6.95
C ALA A 344 1.14 28.00 5.92
N MET A 345 0.52 26.91 6.38
CA MET A 345 -0.27 26.01 5.53
C MET A 345 -1.50 26.72 4.95
N THR A 346 -2.23 27.49 5.75
CA THR A 346 -3.37 28.29 5.29
C THR A 346 -2.95 29.26 4.18
N VAL A 347 -1.86 30.01 4.36
CA VAL A 347 -1.35 30.95 3.34
C VAL A 347 -0.97 30.21 2.06
N MET A 348 -0.30 29.05 2.16
CA MET A 348 0.01 28.23 0.98
C MET A 348 -1.24 27.72 0.28
N MET A 349 -2.26 27.26 1.02
CA MET A 349 -3.52 26.79 0.43
C MET A 349 -4.28 27.93 -0.27
N ILE A 350 -4.31 29.12 0.33
CA ILE A 350 -4.87 30.32 -0.30
C ILE A 350 -4.10 30.63 -1.59
N ALA A 351 -2.77 30.63 -1.56
CA ALA A 351 -1.96 30.90 -2.74
C ALA A 351 -2.25 29.91 -3.88
N VAL A 352 -2.34 28.62 -3.57
CA VAL A 352 -2.71 27.58 -4.57
C VAL A 352 -4.11 27.84 -5.13
N GLN A 353 -5.10 28.09 -4.27
CA GLN A 353 -6.48 28.27 -4.69
C GLN A 353 -6.66 29.51 -5.59
N TYR A 354 -6.00 30.63 -5.29
CA TYR A 354 -6.07 31.84 -6.12
C TYR A 354 -5.18 31.78 -7.37
N HIS A 355 -4.20 30.88 -7.42
CA HIS A 355 -3.39 30.66 -8.61
C HIS A 355 -4.16 29.96 -9.74
N PHE A 356 -5.06 29.03 -9.38
CA PHE A 356 -5.85 28.27 -10.36
C PHE A 356 -7.26 28.82 -10.53
N ASP A 357 -7.56 29.30 -11.74
CA ASP A 357 -8.90 29.75 -12.15
C ASP A 357 -9.85 28.55 -12.27
N PRO A 358 -10.94 28.48 -11.46
CA PRO A 358 -11.85 27.33 -11.47
C PRO A 358 -12.60 27.15 -12.79
N MET A 359 -12.74 28.19 -13.61
CA MET A 359 -13.44 28.10 -14.91
C MET A 359 -12.59 27.47 -16.00
N GLN A 360 -11.26 27.45 -15.84
CA GLN A 360 -10.32 26.90 -16.82
C GLN A 360 -9.99 25.44 -16.56
N ILE A 361 -10.33 24.91 -15.39
CA ILE A 361 -10.05 23.53 -15.00
C ILE A 361 -11.17 22.64 -15.52
N GLN A 362 -10.82 21.49 -16.10
CA GLN A 362 -11.77 20.45 -16.51
C GLN A 362 -12.32 19.64 -15.32
N VAL A 363 -12.72 20.33 -14.24
CA VAL A 363 -13.25 19.74 -13.00
C VAL A 363 -14.35 20.64 -12.45
N ASP A 364 -15.57 20.11 -12.39
CA ASP A 364 -16.79 20.90 -12.11
C ASP A 364 -17.20 21.00 -10.64
N ARG A 365 -16.32 20.58 -9.72
CA ARG A 365 -16.57 20.50 -8.27
C ARG A 365 -16.95 21.84 -7.65
N TRP A 366 -16.26 22.91 -8.05
CA TRP A 366 -16.56 24.26 -7.58
C TRP A 366 -17.97 24.72 -8.00
N SER A 367 -18.29 24.62 -9.30
CA SER A 367 -19.59 25.06 -9.84
C SER A 367 -20.74 24.20 -9.34
N ALA A 368 -20.50 22.91 -9.04
CA ALA A 368 -21.49 22.01 -8.44
C ALA A 368 -21.95 22.45 -7.04
N ILE A 369 -21.22 23.37 -6.39
CA ILE A 369 -21.63 23.97 -5.11
C ILE A 369 -22.04 25.41 -5.31
N HIS A 370 -21.24 26.19 -6.06
CA HIS A 370 -21.49 27.61 -6.27
C HIS A 370 -22.83 27.86 -6.98
N ASN A 371 -23.08 27.16 -8.11
CA ASN A 371 -24.27 27.41 -8.93
C ASN A 371 -25.55 26.98 -8.22
N VAL A 372 -25.48 25.91 -7.44
CA VAL A 372 -26.60 25.43 -6.61
C VAL A 372 -26.98 26.44 -5.53
N ILE A 373 -26.00 27.01 -4.84
CA ILE A 373 -26.26 28.03 -3.81
C ILE A 373 -26.76 29.31 -4.48
N ALA A 374 -26.22 29.66 -5.66
CA ALA A 374 -26.71 30.78 -6.45
C ALA A 374 -28.18 30.60 -6.86
N ALA A 375 -28.55 29.43 -7.37
CA ALA A 375 -29.93 29.09 -7.71
C ALA A 375 -30.85 29.12 -6.47
N LEU A 376 -30.42 28.50 -5.37
CA LEU A 376 -31.14 28.52 -4.09
C LEU A 376 -31.45 29.94 -3.61
N LEU A 377 -30.46 30.84 -3.67
CA LEU A 377 -30.63 32.24 -3.24
C LEU A 377 -31.34 33.10 -4.30
N GLY A 378 -31.29 32.70 -5.56
CA GLY A 378 -31.98 33.35 -6.69
C GLY A 378 -33.45 32.97 -6.82
N GLY A 379 -33.96 32.03 -6.02
CA GLY A 379 -35.34 31.55 -6.12
C GLY A 379 -35.55 30.55 -7.27
N GLU A 380 -34.49 29.89 -7.71
CA GLU A 380 -34.52 28.80 -8.70
C GLU A 380 -34.27 27.45 -8.01
N TYR A 381 -34.77 26.37 -8.62
CA TYR A 381 -34.64 25.05 -8.02
C TYR A 381 -33.17 24.58 -7.98
N PRO A 382 -32.57 24.32 -6.80
CA PRO A 382 -31.12 24.21 -6.67
C PRO A 382 -30.48 23.04 -7.43
N TYR A 383 -31.14 21.89 -7.52
CA TYR A 383 -30.57 20.70 -8.17
C TYR A 383 -30.70 20.68 -9.69
N MET A 384 -31.40 21.66 -10.28
CA MET A 384 -31.45 21.86 -11.73
C MET A 384 -30.35 22.79 -12.24
N ALA A 385 -29.54 23.37 -11.33
CA ALA A 385 -28.42 24.23 -11.70
C ALA A 385 -27.29 23.39 -12.33
N GLU A 386 -27.00 23.68 -13.60
CA GLU A 386 -25.91 23.04 -14.33
C GLU A 386 -24.54 23.52 -13.86
N THR A 387 -23.55 22.64 -13.91
CA THR A 387 -22.15 22.99 -13.70
C THR A 387 -21.55 23.61 -14.97
N HIS A 388 -20.37 24.23 -14.86
CA HIS A 388 -19.71 24.83 -16.03
C HIS A 388 -19.25 23.79 -17.09
N LEU A 389 -19.36 22.49 -16.79
CA LEU A 389 -19.11 21.39 -17.72
C LEU A 389 -20.39 20.63 -18.10
N GLY A 390 -21.58 21.18 -17.79
CA GLY A 390 -22.89 20.58 -18.11
C GLY A 390 -23.29 19.41 -17.21
N GLY A 391 -22.67 19.28 -16.03
CA GLY A 391 -23.05 18.31 -14.99
C GLY A 391 -24.07 18.86 -14.00
N PHE A 392 -24.43 18.05 -12.99
CA PHE A 392 -25.36 18.44 -11.92
C PHE A 392 -24.77 18.15 -10.52
N ALA A 393 -25.35 18.80 -9.51
CA ALA A 393 -24.86 18.69 -8.15
C ALA A 393 -25.26 17.37 -7.47
N SER A 394 -24.25 16.68 -6.95
CA SER A 394 -24.42 15.45 -6.15
C SER A 394 -24.55 15.64 -4.63
N PRO A 395 -23.99 16.68 -3.98
CA PRO A 395 -24.06 16.80 -2.53
C PRO A 395 -25.48 17.01 -2.01
N PHE A 396 -25.75 16.57 -0.79
CA PHE A 396 -27.07 16.70 -0.17
C PHE A 396 -27.27 18.04 0.57
N PRO A 397 -28.51 18.40 0.97
CA PRO A 397 -28.87 19.76 1.35
C PRO A 397 -28.04 20.36 2.50
N VAL A 398 -27.72 19.56 3.53
CA VAL A 398 -26.91 20.05 4.68
C VAL A 398 -25.52 20.47 4.22
N TRP A 399 -24.97 19.80 3.20
CA TRP A 399 -23.68 20.19 2.64
C TRP A 399 -23.74 21.57 1.97
N MET A 400 -24.82 21.89 1.27
CA MET A 400 -25.02 23.21 0.67
C MET A 400 -25.09 24.31 1.73
N VAL A 401 -25.87 24.07 2.80
CA VAL A 401 -26.02 25.02 3.91
C VAL A 401 -24.67 25.33 4.57
N LEU A 402 -23.81 24.31 4.75
CA LEU A 402 -22.46 24.50 5.28
C LEU A 402 -21.58 25.40 4.40
N HIS A 403 -21.86 25.52 3.10
CA HIS A 403 -21.08 26.32 2.16
C HIS A 403 -21.60 27.76 1.98
N ILE A 404 -22.83 28.06 2.43
CA ILE A 404 -23.43 29.41 2.31
C ILE A 404 -22.53 30.53 2.86
N PRO A 405 -21.90 30.42 4.04
CA PRO A 405 -21.02 31.47 4.54
C PRO A 405 -19.85 31.77 3.58
N PHE A 406 -19.31 30.74 2.93
CA PHE A 406 -18.20 30.87 1.99
C PHE A 406 -18.65 31.38 0.61
N TYR A 407 -19.91 31.10 0.24
CA TYR A 407 -20.54 31.72 -0.93
C TYR A 407 -20.59 33.24 -0.78
N PHE A 408 -20.99 33.76 0.38
CA PHE A 408 -20.99 35.21 0.64
C PHE A 408 -19.58 35.83 0.70
N LEU A 409 -18.54 35.03 0.91
CA LEU A 409 -17.14 35.45 0.75
C LEU A 409 -16.65 35.40 -0.71
N ASN A 410 -17.58 35.20 -1.66
CA ASN A 410 -17.32 35.03 -3.09
C ASN A 410 -16.35 33.88 -3.43
N ASN A 411 -16.17 32.92 -2.52
CA ASN A 411 -15.27 31.81 -2.74
C ASN A 411 -15.63 30.59 -1.87
N VAL A 412 -16.49 29.73 -2.41
CA VAL A 412 -16.94 28.50 -1.72
C VAL A 412 -15.81 27.53 -1.39
N GLY A 413 -14.67 27.59 -2.09
CA GLY A 413 -13.51 26.74 -1.84
C GLY A 413 -12.77 27.07 -0.54
N LEU A 414 -13.02 28.24 0.08
CA LEU A 414 -12.48 28.57 1.40
C LEU A 414 -12.93 27.58 2.48
N SER A 415 -14.03 26.85 2.25
CA SER A 415 -14.50 25.75 3.08
C SER A 415 -13.45 24.65 3.27
N VAL A 416 -12.65 24.33 2.24
CA VAL A 416 -11.58 23.32 2.28
C VAL A 416 -10.52 23.71 3.30
N ILE A 417 -10.11 24.98 3.29
CA ILE A 417 -9.13 25.54 4.22
C ILE A 417 -9.69 25.51 5.64
N ALA A 418 -10.92 26.00 5.83
CA ALA A 418 -11.58 26.01 7.14
C ALA A 418 -11.70 24.58 7.72
N ALA A 419 -12.16 23.62 6.92
CA ALA A 419 -12.28 22.22 7.33
C ALA A 419 -10.93 21.61 7.71
N THR A 420 -9.87 21.93 6.96
CA THR A 420 -8.51 21.45 7.26
C THR A 420 -8.02 21.97 8.62
N VAL A 421 -8.25 23.24 8.92
CA VAL A 421 -7.92 23.83 10.23
C VAL A 421 -8.74 23.18 11.35
N VAL A 422 -10.06 23.06 11.17
CA VAL A 422 -10.96 22.42 12.13
C VAL A 422 -10.52 20.98 12.41
N PHE A 423 -10.16 20.23 11.38
CA PHE A 423 -9.65 18.87 11.52
C PHE A 423 -8.37 18.81 12.35
N ILE A 424 -7.36 19.64 12.06
CA ILE A 424 -6.10 19.67 12.84
C ILE A 424 -6.37 20.03 14.31
N LEU A 425 -7.25 21.00 14.57
CA LEU A 425 -7.63 21.39 15.93
C LEU A 425 -8.41 20.27 16.64
N SER A 426 -9.25 19.51 15.94
CA SER A 426 -9.94 18.35 16.48
C SER A 426 -8.98 17.21 16.87
N VAL A 427 -7.93 16.98 16.08
CA VAL A 427 -6.86 16.02 16.40
C VAL A 427 -6.10 16.49 17.64
N ARG A 428 -5.81 17.80 17.75
CA ARG A 428 -5.22 18.37 18.96
C ARG A 428 -6.09 18.13 20.20
N TYR A 429 -7.40 18.37 20.07
CA TYR A 429 -8.35 18.18 21.15
C TYR A 429 -8.43 16.71 21.61
N ALA A 430 -8.41 15.78 20.66
CA ALA A 430 -8.49 14.35 20.95
C ALA A 430 -7.18 13.75 21.50
N TYR A 431 -6.03 14.13 20.93
CA TYR A 431 -4.76 13.42 21.12
C TYR A 431 -3.55 14.30 21.48
N GLY A 432 -3.72 15.62 21.60
CA GLY A 432 -2.68 16.55 22.01
C GLY A 432 -1.87 17.17 20.86
N THR A 433 -0.96 18.09 21.21
CA THR A 433 -0.20 18.92 20.25
C THR A 433 0.69 18.11 19.31
N THR A 434 1.36 17.06 19.80
CA THR A 434 2.22 16.22 18.96
C THR A 434 1.42 15.55 17.85
N ALA A 435 0.25 14.99 18.17
CA ALA A 435 -0.63 14.41 17.17
C ALA A 435 -1.10 15.45 16.15
N ALA A 436 -1.41 16.68 16.60
CA ALA A 436 -1.85 17.76 15.71
C ALA A 436 -0.75 18.22 14.73
N ILE A 437 0.49 18.35 15.21
CA ILE A 437 1.62 18.66 14.32
C ILE A 437 1.85 17.50 13.36
N VAL A 438 1.69 16.25 13.82
CA VAL A 438 1.80 15.07 12.96
C VAL A 438 0.74 15.10 11.87
N SER A 439 -0.53 15.38 12.20
CA SER A 439 -1.59 15.50 11.20
C SER A 439 -1.35 16.65 10.23
N ALA A 440 -0.88 17.80 10.71
CA ALA A 440 -0.60 18.96 9.87
C ALA A 440 0.51 18.66 8.85
N ALA A 441 1.63 18.07 9.29
CA ALA A 441 2.73 17.71 8.40
C ALA A 441 2.34 16.65 7.36
N LEU A 442 1.51 15.66 7.73
CA LEU A 442 0.99 14.68 6.78
C LEU A 442 0.02 15.30 5.78
N LEU A 443 -0.85 16.22 6.22
CA LEU A 443 -1.73 16.96 5.33
C LEU A 443 -0.93 17.80 4.33
N THR A 444 0.08 18.53 4.78
CA THR A 444 1.00 19.29 3.91
C THR A 444 1.76 18.39 2.92
N ALA A 445 2.11 17.17 3.32
CA ALA A 445 2.79 16.20 2.43
C ALA A 445 1.83 15.43 1.50
N SER A 446 0.51 15.63 1.63
CA SER A 446 -0.49 14.92 0.83
C SER A 446 -0.77 15.67 -0.47
N VAL A 447 -0.45 15.07 -1.62
CA VAL A 447 -0.80 15.63 -2.93
C VAL A 447 -2.32 15.77 -3.10
N SER A 448 -3.09 14.85 -2.49
CA SER A 448 -4.55 14.91 -2.50
C SER A 448 -5.10 16.19 -1.88
N LEU A 449 -4.51 16.70 -0.78
CA LEU A 449 -4.97 17.96 -0.18
C LEU A 449 -4.78 19.14 -1.13
N TRP A 450 -3.62 19.20 -1.78
CA TRP A 450 -3.30 20.27 -2.73
C TRP A 450 -4.18 20.20 -3.97
N TYR A 451 -4.46 18.99 -4.46
CA TYR A 451 -5.44 18.77 -5.51
C TYR A 451 -6.82 19.29 -5.10
N GLU A 452 -7.34 18.87 -3.94
CA GLU A 452 -8.67 19.29 -3.44
C GLU A 452 -8.76 20.81 -3.27
N THR A 453 -7.65 21.45 -2.85
CA THR A 453 -7.56 22.91 -2.72
C THR A 453 -7.59 23.61 -4.07
N ALA A 454 -6.83 23.12 -5.05
CA ALA A 454 -6.76 23.71 -6.39
C ALA A 454 -8.11 23.64 -7.12
N VAL A 455 -8.78 22.48 -7.06
CA VAL A 455 -10.07 22.28 -7.74
C VAL A 455 -11.28 22.67 -6.88
N ARG A 456 -11.08 23.07 -5.62
CA ARG A 456 -12.12 23.43 -4.64
C ARG A 456 -13.12 22.27 -4.44
N SER A 457 -12.58 21.07 -4.28
CA SER A 457 -13.36 19.84 -4.13
C SER A 457 -13.85 19.63 -2.70
N ASP A 458 -14.96 18.92 -2.59
CA ASP A 458 -15.73 18.75 -1.37
C ASP A 458 -15.62 17.37 -0.73
N MET A 459 -15.11 16.37 -1.47
CA MET A 459 -15.06 14.98 -1.01
C MET A 459 -14.20 14.84 0.24
N MET A 460 -12.90 15.18 0.17
CA MET A 460 -12.01 15.06 1.32
C MET A 460 -12.43 16.00 2.46
N THR A 461 -12.91 17.20 2.10
CA THR A 461 -13.42 18.23 3.02
C THR A 461 -14.57 17.71 3.90
N ASN A 462 -15.54 17.00 3.31
CA ASN A 462 -16.65 16.39 4.04
C ASN A 462 -16.15 15.39 5.09
N PHE A 463 -15.25 14.50 4.69
CA PHE A 463 -14.70 13.48 5.57
C PHE A 463 -13.72 14.03 6.62
N MET A 464 -13.07 15.18 6.37
CA MET A 464 -12.31 15.89 7.40
C MET A 464 -13.23 16.39 8.54
N LEU A 465 -14.34 17.03 8.19
CA LEU A 465 -15.31 17.50 9.19
C LEU A 465 -16.00 16.33 9.90
N LEU A 466 -16.34 15.26 9.18
CA LEU A 466 -16.90 14.05 9.78
C LEU A 466 -15.91 13.39 10.74
N CYS A 467 -14.64 13.29 10.35
CA CYS A 467 -13.60 12.78 11.24
C CYS A 467 -13.44 13.68 12.47
N ALA A 468 -13.50 15.01 12.32
CA ALA A 468 -13.46 15.95 13.44
C ALA A 468 -14.63 15.74 14.41
N PHE A 469 -15.84 15.51 13.88
CA PHE A 469 -17.02 15.15 14.68
C PHE A 469 -16.83 13.82 15.41
N ILE A 470 -16.35 12.78 14.73
CA ILE A 470 -16.08 11.46 15.35
C ILE A 470 -15.04 11.59 16.47
N LEU A 471 -13.95 12.35 16.25
CA LEU A 471 -12.94 12.60 17.27
C LEU A 471 -13.51 13.33 18.49
N TYR A 472 -14.40 14.31 18.26
CA TYR A 472 -15.09 15.04 19.32
C TYR A 472 -15.94 14.11 20.19
N ILE A 473 -16.83 13.30 19.59
CA ILE A 473 -17.72 12.40 20.33
C ILE A 473 -16.93 11.31 21.07
N CYS A 474 -15.88 10.76 20.46
CA CYS A 474 -15.01 9.77 21.10
C CYS A 474 -14.27 10.36 22.30
N ARG A 475 -13.82 11.62 22.22
CA ARG A 475 -13.11 12.30 23.31
C ARG A 475 -14.03 12.66 24.48
N ARG A 476 -15.29 12.99 24.18
CA ARG A 476 -16.35 13.28 25.16
C ARG A 476 -17.04 12.02 25.68
N GLN A 477 -16.72 10.84 25.13
CA GLN A 477 -17.38 9.57 25.44
C GLN A 477 -18.91 9.64 25.21
N THR A 478 -19.33 10.42 24.22
CA THR A 478 -20.74 10.57 23.86
C THR A 478 -21.21 9.36 23.07
N ASP A 479 -22.22 8.67 23.57
CA ASP A 479 -22.82 7.49 22.97
C ASP A 479 -24.36 7.55 23.02
N PHE A 480 -25.01 6.53 22.48
CA PHE A 480 -26.47 6.42 22.49
C PHE A 480 -27.06 6.13 23.87
N THR A 481 -26.26 5.75 24.88
CA THR A 481 -26.77 5.59 26.25
C THR A 481 -27.02 6.94 26.90
N ASN A 482 -26.13 7.91 26.68
CA ASN A 482 -26.19 9.21 27.33
C ASN A 482 -26.92 10.28 26.49
N HIS A 483 -26.79 10.24 25.15
CA HIS A 483 -27.27 11.32 24.28
C HIS A 483 -27.97 10.78 23.02
N ALA A 484 -28.91 9.84 23.20
CA ALA A 484 -29.57 9.14 22.10
C ALA A 484 -30.14 10.07 21.02
N ILE A 485 -30.96 11.05 21.41
CA ILE A 485 -31.69 11.93 20.47
C ILE A 485 -30.73 12.86 19.73
N ILE A 486 -29.91 13.62 20.46
CA ILE A 486 -28.98 14.59 19.86
C ILE A 486 -28.02 13.89 18.90
N LEU A 487 -27.45 12.75 19.30
CA LEU A 487 -26.54 11.99 18.45
C LEU A 487 -27.25 11.44 17.21
N SER A 488 -28.51 11.03 17.33
CA SER A 488 -29.34 10.60 16.20
C SER A 488 -29.62 11.73 15.22
N VAL A 489 -29.95 12.94 15.71
CA VAL A 489 -30.12 14.13 14.87
C VAL A 489 -28.81 14.45 14.15
N CYS A 490 -27.68 14.49 14.86
CA CYS A 490 -26.37 14.71 14.22
C CYS A 490 -26.07 13.65 13.14
N CYS A 491 -26.37 12.37 13.39
CA CYS A 491 -26.19 11.32 12.39
C CYS A 491 -27.08 11.55 11.15
N GLY A 492 -28.36 11.92 11.33
CA GLY A 492 -29.26 12.26 10.22
C GLY A 492 -28.76 13.46 9.39
N LEU A 493 -28.24 14.50 10.05
CA LEU A 493 -27.63 15.65 9.36
C LEU A 493 -26.38 15.26 8.57
N TRP A 494 -25.52 14.40 9.12
CA TRP A 494 -24.36 13.87 8.41
C TRP A 494 -24.75 13.05 7.18
N LEU A 495 -25.76 12.18 7.30
CA LEU A 495 -26.31 11.45 6.15
C LEU A 495 -26.80 12.41 5.08
N SER A 496 -27.38 13.55 5.48
CA SER A 496 -27.81 14.62 4.59
C SER A 496 -26.67 15.51 4.06
N THR A 497 -25.41 15.13 4.25
CA THR A 497 -24.29 15.71 3.50
C THR A 497 -23.87 14.80 2.34
N ARG A 498 -23.79 13.48 2.60
CA ARG A 498 -23.49 12.42 1.64
C ARG A 498 -23.85 11.07 2.25
N LEU A 499 -24.36 10.13 1.44
CA LEU A 499 -24.71 8.77 1.91
C LEU A 499 -23.50 7.99 2.45
N SER A 500 -22.31 8.22 1.90
CA SER A 500 -21.08 7.52 2.29
C SER A 500 -20.62 7.84 3.72
N THR A 501 -21.12 8.93 4.34
CA THR A 501 -20.88 9.23 5.76
C THR A 501 -21.53 8.22 6.72
N ALA A 502 -22.49 7.44 6.22
CA ALA A 502 -23.11 6.35 6.97
C ALA A 502 -22.07 5.35 7.48
N PHE A 503 -21.08 4.99 6.67
CA PHE A 503 -20.13 3.94 7.01
C PHE A 503 -19.18 4.31 8.17
N PRO A 504 -18.52 5.50 8.20
CA PRO A 504 -17.77 5.93 9.37
C PRO A 504 -18.59 5.99 10.66
N LEU A 505 -19.81 6.53 10.58
CA LEU A 505 -20.71 6.63 11.73
C LEU A 505 -21.14 5.26 12.22
N PHE A 506 -21.48 4.36 11.31
CA PHE A 506 -21.86 2.98 11.61
C PHE A 506 -20.74 2.22 12.31
N ILE A 507 -19.50 2.28 11.76
CA ILE A 507 -18.33 1.61 12.37
C ILE A 507 -18.07 2.13 13.79
N CYS A 508 -18.19 3.45 13.98
CA CYS A 508 -17.96 4.10 15.26
C CYS A 508 -19.03 3.74 16.31
N LEU A 509 -20.31 3.82 15.94
CA LEU A 509 -21.42 3.85 16.90
C LEU A 509 -22.10 2.50 17.10
N LEU A 510 -22.01 1.57 16.15
CA LEU A 510 -22.71 0.27 16.22
C LEU A 510 -22.39 -0.52 17.51
N PRO A 511 -21.13 -0.65 17.98
CA PRO A 511 -20.85 -1.44 19.17
C PRO A 511 -21.48 -0.88 20.45
N GLY A 512 -21.63 0.46 20.54
CA GLY A 512 -22.34 1.11 21.63
C GLY A 512 -23.85 0.94 21.50
N TYR A 513 -24.38 1.11 20.28
CA TYR A 513 -25.79 0.91 19.96
C TYR A 513 -26.31 -0.49 20.33
N LEU A 514 -25.55 -1.54 20.03
CA LEU A 514 -25.93 -2.94 20.33
C LEU A 514 -26.03 -3.26 21.83
N ARG A 515 -25.57 -2.36 22.71
CA ARG A 515 -25.65 -2.51 24.17
C ARG A 515 -26.81 -1.73 24.79
N THR A 516 -27.58 -1.00 23.99
CA THR A 516 -28.69 -0.16 24.46
C THR A 516 -30.00 -0.94 24.62
N ASP A 517 -30.95 -0.37 25.35
CA ASP A 517 -32.29 -0.94 25.53
C ASP A 517 -33.10 -0.99 24.23
N LYS A 518 -34.06 -1.92 24.15
CA LYS A 518 -34.95 -2.10 22.97
C LYS A 518 -35.66 -0.81 22.52
N LYS A 519 -36.00 0.08 23.46
CA LYS A 519 -36.61 1.38 23.13
C LYS A 519 -35.65 2.25 22.32
N ILE A 520 -34.41 2.39 22.77
CA ILE A 520 -33.36 3.18 22.09
C ILE A 520 -33.04 2.56 20.73
N MET A 521 -33.05 1.23 20.63
CA MET A 521 -32.86 0.52 19.35
C MET A 521 -33.94 0.86 18.29
N ILE A 522 -35.13 1.30 18.69
CA ILE A 522 -36.16 1.73 17.74
C ILE A 522 -36.08 3.25 17.54
N THR A 523 -35.92 4.02 18.62
CA THR A 523 -35.92 5.48 18.57
C THR A 523 -34.76 6.05 17.75
N VAL A 524 -33.55 5.48 17.86
CA VAL A 524 -32.35 5.96 17.15
C VAL A 524 -32.53 5.91 15.63
N PRO A 525 -32.77 4.75 14.98
CA PRO A 525 -32.92 4.72 13.52
C PRO A 525 -34.10 5.55 13.03
N LEU A 526 -35.21 5.58 13.77
CA LEU A 526 -36.36 6.42 13.43
C LEU A 526 -36.00 7.91 13.43
N THR A 527 -35.30 8.38 14.47
CA THR A 527 -34.90 9.80 14.59
C THR A 527 -33.90 10.19 13.50
N VAL A 528 -32.96 9.29 13.17
CA VAL A 528 -32.00 9.48 12.07
C VAL A 528 -32.74 9.64 10.74
N ILE A 529 -33.68 8.74 10.43
CA ILE A 529 -34.48 8.77 9.20
C ILE A 529 -35.34 10.03 9.14
N ILE A 530 -36.03 10.37 10.23
CA ILE A 530 -36.87 11.58 10.29
C ILE A 530 -36.02 12.83 10.04
N THR A 531 -34.87 12.94 10.70
CA THR A 531 -33.97 14.10 10.51
C THR A 531 -33.48 14.17 9.07
N PHE A 532 -33.10 13.03 8.47
CA PHE A 532 -32.70 12.96 7.07
C PHE A 532 -33.83 13.36 6.12
N ILE A 533 -35.08 12.94 6.36
CA ILE A 533 -36.21 13.33 5.50
C ILE A 533 -36.51 14.83 5.63
N ILE A 534 -36.45 15.37 6.85
CA ILE A 534 -36.73 16.79 7.13
C ILE A 534 -35.78 17.71 6.35
N THR A 535 -34.50 17.33 6.16
CA THR A 535 -33.56 18.18 5.42
C THR A 535 -33.89 18.27 3.93
N PHE A 536 -34.59 17.28 3.37
CA PHE A 536 -35.07 17.31 1.98
C PHE A 536 -36.49 17.86 1.85
N LEU A 537 -37.26 17.94 2.93
CA LEU A 537 -38.66 18.36 2.90
C LEU A 537 -38.86 19.72 2.22
N PRO A 538 -38.06 20.78 2.46
CA PRO A 538 -38.24 22.06 1.75
C PRO A 538 -38.06 21.94 0.24
N LEU A 539 -37.15 21.09 -0.22
CA LEU A 539 -36.85 20.88 -1.64
C LEU A 539 -37.90 20.00 -2.31
N ALA A 540 -38.39 18.99 -1.59
CA ALA A 540 -39.47 18.12 -2.03
C ALA A 540 -40.80 18.90 -2.18
N LEU A 541 -41.08 19.84 -1.27
CA LEU A 541 -42.24 20.72 -1.35
C LEU A 541 -42.12 21.77 -2.46
N TRP A 542 -40.90 22.16 -2.81
CA TRP A 542 -40.65 23.08 -3.91
C TRP A 542 -40.91 22.40 -5.26
N ASP A 543 -40.23 21.28 -5.52
CA ASP A 543 -40.44 20.48 -6.73
C ASP A 543 -40.03 19.02 -6.46
N PHE A 544 -41.04 18.17 -6.31
CA PHE A 544 -40.85 16.75 -6.01
C PHE A 544 -40.37 15.97 -7.25
N ASP A 545 -40.86 16.34 -8.43
CA ASP A 545 -40.54 15.67 -9.69
C ASP A 545 -39.09 15.97 -10.06
N ALA A 546 -38.61 17.21 -9.85
CA ALA A 546 -37.20 17.55 -10.02
C ALA A 546 -36.30 16.82 -9.00
N LEU A 547 -36.76 16.59 -7.76
CA LEU A 547 -35.96 15.91 -6.73
C LEU A 547 -35.78 14.41 -6.99
N THR A 548 -36.81 13.74 -7.52
CA THR A 548 -36.88 12.28 -7.58
C THR A 548 -37.00 11.72 -8.99
N GLY A 549 -37.66 12.44 -9.90
CA GLY A 549 -37.93 12.05 -11.28
C GLY A 549 -36.86 12.51 -12.28
N ALA A 550 -36.02 13.49 -11.94
CA ALA A 550 -34.93 13.92 -12.82
C ALA A 550 -33.85 12.84 -13.00
N GLU A 551 -33.37 12.68 -14.23
CA GLU A 551 -32.35 11.68 -14.60
C GLU A 551 -31.04 11.86 -13.80
N TYR A 552 -30.69 13.10 -13.49
CA TYR A 552 -29.46 13.48 -12.77
C TYR A 552 -29.74 14.07 -11.38
N ASN A 553 -30.71 13.50 -10.67
CA ASN A 553 -31.00 13.92 -9.30
C ASN A 553 -29.88 13.50 -8.31
N PRO A 554 -29.77 14.15 -7.14
CA PRO A 554 -28.67 13.91 -6.20
C PRO A 554 -28.61 12.47 -5.66
N PHE A 555 -29.73 11.76 -5.58
CA PHE A 555 -29.75 10.36 -5.13
C PHE A 555 -29.14 9.43 -6.18
N VAL A 556 -29.51 9.62 -7.45
CA VAL A 556 -28.94 8.88 -8.58
C VAL A 556 -27.44 9.16 -8.69
N LEU A 557 -27.02 10.42 -8.61
CA LEU A 557 -25.60 10.78 -8.71
C LEU A 557 -24.74 10.18 -7.58
N GLN A 558 -25.28 10.03 -6.36
CA GLN A 558 -24.55 9.39 -5.26
C GLN A 558 -24.55 7.86 -5.32
N THR A 559 -25.52 7.26 -6.00
CA THR A 559 -25.63 5.79 -6.13
C THR A 559 -25.09 5.26 -7.46
N ARG A 560 -24.83 6.13 -8.45
CA ARG A 560 -24.41 5.80 -9.83
C ARG A 560 -23.23 4.84 -9.92
N GLN A 561 -22.28 4.92 -9.00
CA GLN A 561 -21.06 4.11 -9.05
C GLN A 561 -21.23 2.72 -8.43
N GLY A 562 -22.25 2.50 -7.61
CA GLY A 562 -22.44 1.25 -6.87
C GLY A 562 -23.67 0.49 -7.34
N THR A 563 -23.61 -0.83 -7.27
CA THR A 563 -24.76 -1.69 -7.50
C THR A 563 -25.30 -2.25 -6.17
N PRO A 564 -26.53 -2.81 -6.13
CA PRO A 564 -27.06 -3.43 -4.92
C PRO A 564 -26.14 -4.52 -4.32
N PRO A 565 -25.48 -5.40 -5.11
CA PRO A 565 -24.47 -6.32 -4.58
C PRO A 565 -23.29 -5.64 -3.88
N ASP A 566 -22.79 -4.53 -4.45
CA ASP A 566 -21.67 -3.77 -3.86
C ASP A 566 -22.06 -3.22 -2.49
N SER A 567 -23.32 -2.78 -2.34
CA SER A 567 -23.87 -2.28 -1.08
C SER A 567 -23.94 -3.38 -0.01
N VAL A 568 -24.28 -4.62 -0.38
CA VAL A 568 -24.29 -5.78 0.54
C VAL A 568 -22.87 -6.14 0.98
N ILE A 569 -21.91 -6.15 0.06
CA ILE A 569 -20.49 -6.38 0.37
C ILE A 569 -19.97 -5.30 1.32
N ALA A 570 -20.26 -4.03 1.02
CA ALA A 570 -19.87 -2.89 1.84
C ALA A 570 -20.48 -2.96 3.25
N LEU A 571 -21.78 -3.26 3.37
CA LEU A 571 -22.45 -3.39 4.67
C LEU A 571 -21.88 -4.56 5.49
N THR A 572 -21.62 -5.69 4.85
CA THR A 572 -21.01 -6.86 5.50
C THR A 572 -19.61 -6.53 6.01
N ALA A 573 -18.80 -5.87 5.18
CA ALA A 573 -17.47 -5.41 5.57
C ALA A 573 -17.54 -4.41 6.75
N ALA A 574 -18.44 -3.43 6.68
CA ALA A 574 -18.64 -2.44 7.73
C ALA A 574 -19.06 -3.09 9.06
N LEU A 575 -19.96 -4.07 9.05
CA LEU A 575 -20.36 -4.84 10.23
C LEU A 575 -19.18 -5.58 10.85
N LEU A 576 -18.38 -6.28 10.03
CA LEU A 576 -17.21 -7.01 10.51
C LEU A 576 -16.16 -6.07 11.12
N LEU A 577 -15.94 -4.90 10.52
CA LEU A 577 -15.01 -3.88 11.00
C LEU A 577 -15.51 -3.24 12.30
N ALA A 578 -16.80 -2.89 12.38
CA ALA A 578 -17.44 -2.33 13.56
C ALA A 578 -17.29 -3.24 14.78
N LEU A 579 -17.51 -4.55 14.63
CA LEU A 579 -17.42 -5.50 15.73
C LEU A 579 -15.98 -5.81 16.17
N LYS A 580 -14.97 -5.56 15.32
CA LYS A 580 -13.57 -5.93 15.57
C LYS A 580 -12.73 -4.86 16.27
N TRP A 581 -13.12 -3.59 16.30
CA TRP A 581 -12.26 -2.54 16.88
C TRP A 581 -12.20 -2.57 18.42
N LYS A 582 -13.18 -3.19 19.09
CA LYS A 582 -13.17 -3.58 20.52
C LYS A 582 -12.71 -2.46 21.48
N GLY A 583 -13.23 -1.23 21.33
CA GLY A 583 -12.91 -0.12 22.24
C GLY A 583 -11.60 0.63 21.95
N ASN A 584 -10.79 0.19 20.98
CA ASN A 584 -9.57 0.91 20.59
C ASN A 584 -9.85 1.96 19.49
N HIS A 585 -9.85 3.26 19.84
CA HIS A 585 -10.14 4.36 18.90
C HIS A 585 -9.17 4.42 17.71
N VAL A 586 -7.90 4.04 17.87
CA VAL A 586 -6.95 3.98 16.74
C VAL A 586 -7.38 2.90 15.75
N ARG A 587 -7.78 1.72 16.24
CA ARG A 587 -8.30 0.66 15.36
C ARG A 587 -9.55 1.11 14.63
N MET A 588 -10.46 1.80 15.31
CA MET A 588 -11.66 2.35 14.69
C MET A 588 -11.30 3.28 13.53
N LEU A 589 -10.40 4.26 13.74
CA LEU A 589 -9.96 5.18 12.69
C LEU A 589 -9.35 4.45 11.48
N VAL A 590 -8.50 3.45 11.73
CA VAL A 590 -7.89 2.65 10.64
C VAL A 590 -8.90 1.77 9.93
N PHE A 591 -9.86 1.19 10.65
CA PHE A 591 -10.93 0.40 10.02
C PHE A 591 -11.86 1.28 9.19
N THR A 592 -12.16 2.49 9.65
CA THR A 592 -12.88 3.48 8.86
C THR A 592 -12.09 3.86 7.60
N SER A 593 -10.77 4.09 7.69
CA SER A 593 -9.97 4.39 6.50
C SER A 593 -9.94 3.22 5.51
N VAL A 594 -9.84 1.98 5.99
CA VAL A 594 -9.97 0.76 5.16
C VAL A 594 -11.33 0.74 4.47
N MET A 595 -12.42 1.00 5.19
CA MET A 595 -13.77 1.01 4.62
C MET A 595 -13.92 2.06 3.52
N MET A 596 -13.36 3.25 3.71
CA MET A 596 -13.38 4.32 2.72
C MET A 596 -12.56 4.01 1.46
N VAL A 597 -11.59 3.10 1.53
CA VAL A 597 -10.91 2.57 0.34
C VAL A 597 -11.72 1.46 -0.33
N LEU A 598 -12.33 0.57 0.48
CA LEU A 598 -13.10 -0.57 -0.04
C LEU A 598 -14.32 -0.14 -0.85
N LEU A 599 -14.99 0.95 -0.48
CA LEU A 599 -16.16 1.45 -1.21
C LEU A 599 -15.88 1.75 -2.68
N PRO A 600 -15.00 2.72 -3.04
CA PRO A 600 -14.68 2.98 -4.44
C PRO A 600 -13.96 1.78 -5.09
N ALA A 601 -13.13 1.03 -4.35
CA ALA A 601 -12.43 -0.12 -4.93
C ALA A 601 -13.41 -1.22 -5.42
N THR A 602 -14.43 -1.55 -4.62
CA THR A 602 -15.43 -2.56 -4.99
C THR A 602 -16.29 -2.10 -6.17
N ALA A 603 -16.82 -0.88 -6.09
CA ALA A 603 -17.58 -0.23 -7.17
C ALA A 603 -16.79 -0.21 -8.50
N PHE A 604 -15.54 0.26 -8.47
CA PHE A 604 -14.70 0.34 -9.67
C PHE A 604 -14.37 -1.03 -10.22
N THR A 605 -13.99 -1.98 -9.35
CA THR A 605 -13.66 -3.35 -9.77
C THR A 605 -14.86 -4.03 -10.42
N HIS A 606 -16.05 -3.91 -9.83
CA HIS A 606 -17.27 -4.48 -10.40
C HIS A 606 -17.60 -3.84 -11.77
N SER A 607 -17.53 -2.51 -11.86
CA SER A 607 -17.75 -1.79 -13.12
C SER A 607 -16.75 -2.22 -14.21
N MET A 608 -15.46 -2.34 -13.86
CA MET A 608 -14.40 -2.79 -14.78
C MET A 608 -14.60 -4.24 -15.23
N LEU A 609 -15.04 -5.12 -14.33
CA LEU A 609 -15.38 -6.51 -14.66
C LEU A 609 -16.59 -6.59 -15.61
N ALA A 610 -17.62 -5.79 -15.36
CA ALA A 610 -18.86 -5.81 -16.13
C ALA A 610 -18.69 -5.24 -17.55
N HIS A 611 -17.85 -4.22 -17.72
CA HIS A 611 -17.71 -3.48 -19.00
C HIS A 611 -16.37 -3.71 -19.70
N GLY A 612 -15.42 -4.43 -19.09
CA GLY A 612 -14.09 -4.67 -19.66
C GLY A 612 -13.17 -3.45 -19.70
N THR A 613 -13.45 -2.41 -18.93
CA THR A 613 -12.82 -1.06 -18.98
C THR A 613 -11.60 -0.91 -18.05
N TRP A 614 -10.83 -1.98 -17.84
CA TRP A 614 -9.72 -1.98 -16.88
C TRP A 614 -8.63 -0.93 -17.17
N THR A 615 -8.39 -0.63 -18.44
CA THR A 615 -7.42 0.38 -18.89
C THR A 615 -7.87 1.81 -18.56
N GLU A 616 -9.17 2.02 -18.34
CA GLU A 616 -9.76 3.33 -18.13
C GLU A 616 -9.62 3.87 -16.70
N ILE A 617 -9.04 3.09 -15.77
CA ILE A 617 -8.80 3.52 -14.38
C ILE A 617 -7.93 4.79 -14.31
N PHE A 618 -7.00 4.92 -15.26
CA PHE A 618 -6.11 6.06 -15.37
C PHE A 618 -6.66 7.17 -16.30
N ASN A 619 -7.79 6.92 -16.96
CA ASN A 619 -8.51 7.88 -17.80
C ASN A 619 -9.64 8.56 -17.01
N SER A 620 -10.50 9.31 -17.69
CA SER A 620 -11.53 10.13 -17.04
C SER A 620 -12.74 9.33 -16.53
N MET A 621 -12.88 8.05 -16.90
CA MET A 621 -14.04 7.22 -16.54
C MET A 621 -14.14 6.94 -15.03
N TYR A 622 -13.00 6.64 -14.38
CA TYR A 622 -12.97 6.35 -12.94
C TYR A 622 -12.28 7.47 -12.19
N ASP A 623 -13.02 8.17 -11.35
CA ASP A 623 -12.45 9.24 -10.54
C ASP A 623 -11.73 8.64 -9.31
N ILE A 624 -10.41 8.62 -9.34
CA ILE A 624 -9.61 8.08 -8.23
C ILE A 624 -9.62 8.99 -7.00
N THR A 625 -10.14 10.22 -7.09
CA THR A 625 -10.16 11.15 -5.97
C THR A 625 -11.16 10.72 -4.90
N TYR A 626 -12.10 9.82 -5.21
CA TYR A 626 -12.95 9.17 -4.21
C TYR A 626 -12.15 8.44 -3.11
N PHE A 627 -10.93 7.96 -3.43
CA PHE A 627 -10.05 7.36 -2.42
C PHE A 627 -9.53 8.37 -1.38
N ASN A 628 -9.56 9.68 -1.67
CA ASN A 628 -9.16 10.75 -0.74
C ASN A 628 -10.02 10.77 0.53
N ALA A 629 -11.27 10.26 0.46
CA ALA A 629 -12.16 10.12 1.61
C ALA A 629 -11.54 9.31 2.78
N SER A 630 -10.58 8.42 2.47
CA SER A 630 -9.89 7.61 3.48
C SER A 630 -8.79 8.37 4.25
N LEU A 631 -8.24 9.45 3.67
CA LEU A 631 -7.07 10.14 4.19
C LEU A 631 -7.29 10.78 5.56
N PRO A 632 -8.40 11.49 5.86
CA PRO A 632 -8.61 12.09 7.17
C PRO A 632 -8.51 11.06 8.31
N PHE A 633 -9.13 9.90 8.13
CA PHE A 633 -9.11 8.81 9.11
C PHE A 633 -7.74 8.12 9.22
N ALA A 634 -7.05 7.92 8.09
CA ALA A 634 -5.70 7.35 8.08
C ALA A 634 -4.70 8.28 8.79
N ILE A 635 -4.74 9.58 8.50
CA ILE A 635 -3.90 10.60 9.12
C ILE A 635 -4.18 10.69 10.62
N ALA A 636 -5.46 10.73 11.02
CA ALA A 636 -5.84 10.74 12.43
C ALA A 636 -5.35 9.48 13.17
N GLY A 637 -5.41 8.30 12.53
CA GLY A 637 -4.91 7.05 13.09
C GLY A 637 -3.38 7.04 13.29
N ILE A 638 -2.61 7.54 12.31
CA ILE A 638 -1.15 7.69 12.41
C ILE A 638 -0.79 8.69 13.51
N ALA A 639 -1.47 9.84 13.53
CA ALA A 639 -1.29 10.91 14.51
C ALA A 639 -1.60 10.44 15.95
N ALA A 640 -2.69 9.70 16.15
CA ALA A 640 -3.08 9.19 17.47
C ALA A 640 -2.00 8.29 18.09
N VAL A 641 -1.28 7.49 17.31
CA VAL A 641 -0.20 6.66 17.87
C VAL A 641 1.05 7.45 18.24
N SER A 642 1.26 8.62 17.65
CA SER A 642 2.37 9.49 18.06
C SER A 642 2.24 9.93 19.52
N SER A 643 1.01 10.09 20.03
CA SER A 643 0.73 10.52 21.41
C SER A 643 0.67 9.36 22.42
N LEU A 644 0.36 8.13 22.00
CA LEU A 644 0.09 6.96 22.87
C LEU A 644 1.31 6.34 23.62
N ARG A 645 2.36 7.11 23.93
CA ARG A 645 3.48 6.64 24.77
C ARG A 645 4.01 7.66 25.78
N ALA A 646 3.26 8.72 26.05
CA ALA A 646 3.63 9.70 27.07
C ALA A 646 3.27 9.28 28.51
N SER A 647 2.55 8.16 28.73
CA SER A 647 2.03 7.76 30.04
C SER A 647 2.69 6.51 30.65
N SER A 648 3.91 6.16 30.26
CA SER A 648 4.68 5.11 30.93
C SER A 648 6.08 5.62 31.27
N ARG A 649 6.14 6.56 32.21
CA ARG A 649 7.28 6.78 33.08
C ARG A 649 6.75 7.06 34.48
#